data_AF-A0A840AP37-F1
#
_entry.id   AF-A0A840AP37-F1
#
_cell.length_a   1.000
_cell.length_b   1.000
_cell.length_c   1.000
_cell.angle_alpha   90.00
_cell.angle_beta   90.00
_cell.angle_gamma   90.00
#
_symmetry.space_group_name_H-M   'P 1'
#
loop_
_entity.id
_entity.type
_entity.pdbx_description
1 polymer ?
#
loop_
_entity_poly.entity_id
_entity_poly.type
_entity_poly.pdbx_seq_one_letter_code
_entity_poly.pdbx_strand_id
1 'polypeptide(L)'
;MTIDTPALEELIARVKASGGSEIANTQVFVERLCKALGLEPPEFSTAQNHFNDYVFERRVQFKHPDGSTTTGRIDLYKRGCFVLESKQSSIAHRVKISGDQLALLPEDATQIKHGTARRGTRGWDRAMLEARGQAENYARALPVEHGYPPFLIVLDVGNVIELYADFSGQGKNYAHFPDRQSYRISMDDLRDPAIQARLRAIWTDPLGLDPAKRSAEVTRDIAARLARIAKNLEGRHDPRDVAEFLMRCLFTMFAEDVGLLPKAGFAELLKELHARPSTFPLALESLWRTMDEGGYEPRMMLSLRRFNGSLFKTRRALPLAAEDIHELYVAARQDWSDVEPAIFGTLLERALDPRERSKLGAHYTPRAYVERLVVPTIIEPLRADWTAVQAHVVDLRQEGKNDEALAAAKDFHHRLCTIRVLDPACGTGNFLYVALELMKKLEGEVLEEIEQLGEQQGRLAMEGETVNPRQFYGLELNPRAVPIADLVLWIGYLKWQLRTMGLAAISEPVLHAYGTIRHQDAILASEKKSLVLDDRGRPVTVWDGVTHKIHPTTRKLVPDQTAQIETYSYRNPRPAKWPDAEFIVGNPPFVGNKLLRRRLGSGYVDALFKAYPNLPNSLDLVTYWWARAADLVSSGEARGFGFVTTKTLTQVSIVPSL
;
A
#
# COMPACT_ATOMS: atom_id res chain seq x y z
N MET A 1 14.64 22.59 -22.36
CA MET A 1 13.90 23.80 -21.94
C MET A 1 14.06 24.01 -20.44
N THR A 2 14.71 25.09 -20.04
CA THR A 2 14.92 25.54 -18.65
C THR A 2 13.70 26.31 -18.14
N ILE A 3 13.53 26.41 -16.82
CA ILE A 3 12.44 27.16 -16.17
C ILE A 3 12.68 28.66 -16.33
N ASP A 4 11.63 29.40 -16.71
CA ASP A 4 11.64 30.86 -16.83
C ASP A 4 11.05 31.48 -15.55
N THR A 5 11.92 31.68 -14.56
CA THR A 5 11.53 32.21 -13.25
C THR A 5 10.86 33.59 -13.32
N PRO A 6 11.35 34.57 -14.13
CA PRO A 6 10.65 35.83 -14.33
C PRO A 6 9.22 35.66 -14.86
N ALA A 7 9.00 34.81 -15.86
CA ALA A 7 7.66 34.54 -16.38
C ALA A 7 6.75 33.88 -15.33
N LEU A 8 7.31 33.03 -14.47
CA LEU A 8 6.58 32.39 -13.37
C LEU A 8 6.13 33.41 -12.32
N GLU A 9 7.02 34.32 -11.91
CA GLU A 9 6.68 35.38 -10.97
C GLU A 9 5.61 36.32 -11.53
N GLU A 10 5.72 36.68 -12.82
CA GLU A 10 4.70 37.48 -13.49
C GLU A 10 3.34 36.77 -13.52
N LEU A 11 3.33 35.46 -13.79
CA LEU A 11 2.11 34.66 -13.75
C LEU A 11 1.49 34.68 -12.34
N ILE A 12 2.26 34.38 -11.31
CA ILE A 12 1.76 34.31 -9.93
C ILE A 12 1.18 35.67 -9.51
N ALA A 13 1.89 36.77 -9.78
CA ALA A 13 1.44 38.12 -9.45
C ALA A 13 0.12 38.48 -10.16
N ARG A 14 0.02 38.22 -11.46
CA ARG A 14 -1.19 38.54 -12.26
C ARG A 14 -2.40 37.73 -11.83
N VAL A 15 -2.23 36.44 -11.61
CA VAL A 15 -3.38 35.55 -11.35
C VAL A 15 -3.90 35.79 -9.92
N LYS A 16 -3.02 36.13 -8.96
CA LYS A 16 -3.42 36.58 -7.61
C LYS A 16 -4.20 37.89 -7.63
N ALA A 17 -3.81 38.84 -8.47
CA ALA A 17 -4.50 40.13 -8.60
C ALA A 17 -5.88 40.01 -9.27
N SER A 18 -6.10 38.97 -10.09
CA SER A 18 -7.31 38.83 -10.92
C SER A 18 -8.61 38.52 -10.17
N GLY A 19 -8.56 38.16 -8.88
CA GLY A 19 -9.78 37.87 -8.09
C GLY A 19 -10.61 36.66 -8.55
N GLY A 20 -10.18 35.94 -9.60
CA GLY A 20 -10.74 34.65 -10.05
C GLY A 20 -11.92 34.69 -11.05
N SER A 21 -12.21 35.79 -11.74
CA SER A 21 -13.53 35.97 -12.39
C SER A 21 -13.67 35.71 -13.92
N GLU A 22 -12.88 34.86 -14.59
CA GLU A 22 -13.14 34.59 -16.04
C GLU A 22 -12.84 33.14 -16.51
N ILE A 23 -13.73 32.59 -17.37
CA ILE A 23 -13.58 31.30 -18.09
C ILE A 23 -12.44 31.39 -19.12
N ALA A 24 -12.20 32.58 -19.67
CA ALA A 24 -11.08 32.84 -20.58
C ALA A 24 -9.70 32.66 -19.93
N ASN A 25 -9.61 32.68 -18.59
CA ASN A 25 -8.32 32.66 -17.89
C ASN A 25 -7.73 31.27 -17.68
N THR A 26 -8.50 30.18 -17.83
CA THR A 26 -7.93 28.82 -17.72
C THR A 26 -6.92 28.57 -18.85
N GLN A 27 -7.29 28.84 -20.10
CA GLN A 27 -6.40 28.63 -21.25
C GLN A 27 -5.16 29.52 -21.14
N VAL A 28 -5.35 30.81 -20.84
CA VAL A 28 -4.26 31.77 -20.66
C VAL A 28 -3.34 31.37 -19.51
N PHE A 29 -3.90 30.90 -18.38
CA PHE A 29 -3.12 30.42 -17.25
C PHE A 29 -2.27 29.21 -17.63
N VAL A 30 -2.87 28.20 -18.26
CA VAL A 30 -2.17 26.98 -18.68
C VAL A 30 -1.06 27.28 -19.68
N GLU A 31 -1.31 28.11 -20.69
CA GLU A 31 -0.29 28.49 -21.68
C GLU A 31 0.90 29.19 -21.03
N ARG A 32 0.63 30.14 -20.12
CA ARG A 32 1.68 30.86 -19.39
C ARG A 32 2.41 29.96 -18.42
N LEU A 33 1.72 29.03 -17.76
CA LEU A 33 2.33 28.03 -16.89
C LEU A 33 3.24 27.10 -17.70
N CYS A 34 2.79 26.63 -18.87
CA CYS A 34 3.62 25.81 -19.76
C CYS A 34 4.88 26.58 -20.19
N LYS A 35 4.73 27.84 -20.60
CA LYS A 35 5.87 28.70 -20.94
C LYS A 35 6.84 28.86 -19.78
N ALA A 36 6.34 29.20 -18.58
CA ALA A 36 7.14 29.39 -17.39
C ALA A 36 7.89 28.12 -16.97
N LEU A 37 7.24 26.95 -17.08
CA LEU A 37 7.83 25.66 -16.76
C LEU A 37 8.67 25.07 -17.90
N GLY A 38 8.76 25.71 -19.07
CA GLY A 38 9.47 25.19 -20.23
C GLY A 38 8.86 23.90 -20.78
N LEU A 39 7.54 23.86 -20.88
CA LEU A 39 6.72 22.77 -21.41
C LEU A 39 6.09 23.19 -22.74
N GLU A 40 5.83 22.21 -23.60
CA GLU A 40 5.08 22.43 -24.85
C GLU A 40 3.65 22.92 -24.53
N PRO A 41 3.15 23.94 -25.25
CA PRO A 41 1.77 24.39 -25.11
C PRO A 41 0.78 23.39 -25.74
N PRO A 42 -0.51 23.41 -25.34
CA PRO A 42 -1.55 22.62 -26.00
C PRO A 42 -1.68 22.96 -27.50
N GLU A 43 -2.04 21.98 -28.31
CA GLU A 43 -2.27 22.14 -29.74
C GLU A 43 -3.69 22.67 -30.04
N PHE A 44 -3.87 23.22 -31.24
CA PHE A 44 -5.20 23.59 -31.72
C PHE A 44 -6.06 22.35 -31.96
N SER A 45 -7.31 22.37 -31.48
CA SER A 45 -8.25 21.28 -31.71
C SER A 45 -8.55 21.11 -33.20
N THR A 46 -8.44 19.88 -33.72
CA THR A 46 -8.83 19.55 -35.09
C THR A 46 -10.26 19.01 -35.15
N ALA A 47 -10.85 18.99 -36.35
CA ALA A 47 -12.17 18.40 -36.59
C ALA A 47 -12.20 16.88 -36.30
N GLN A 48 -11.06 16.20 -36.45
CA GLN A 48 -10.92 14.78 -36.21
C GLN A 48 -10.50 14.53 -34.77
N ASN A 49 -11.47 14.19 -33.92
CA ASN A 49 -11.28 14.07 -32.48
C ASN A 49 -10.19 13.06 -32.06
N HIS A 50 -9.89 12.05 -32.89
CA HIS A 50 -8.88 11.03 -32.58
C HIS A 50 -7.43 11.53 -32.63
N PHE A 51 -7.14 12.64 -33.33
CA PHE A 51 -5.82 13.29 -33.33
C PHE A 51 -5.62 14.31 -32.21
N ASN A 52 -6.68 14.60 -31.44
CA ASN A 52 -6.66 15.62 -30.41
C ASN A 52 -6.06 15.04 -29.10
N ASP A 53 -4.74 14.81 -29.12
CA ASP A 53 -3.99 14.14 -28.05
C ASP A 53 -3.48 15.12 -26.98
N TYR A 54 -3.32 16.40 -27.30
CA TYR A 54 -3.02 17.44 -26.31
C TYR A 54 -3.74 18.75 -26.66
N VAL A 55 -4.99 18.89 -26.23
CA VAL A 55 -5.85 20.03 -26.63
C VAL A 55 -6.74 20.49 -25.49
N PHE A 56 -7.22 21.73 -25.60
CA PHE A 56 -8.37 22.21 -24.83
C PHE A 56 -9.69 21.66 -25.40
N GLU A 57 -10.73 21.62 -24.57
CA GLU A 57 -12.12 21.30 -24.97
C GLU A 57 -12.27 19.92 -25.67
N ARG A 58 -11.51 18.91 -25.21
CA ARG A 58 -11.51 17.56 -25.82
C ARG A 58 -12.88 16.90 -25.65
N ARG A 59 -13.52 16.54 -26.76
CA ARG A 59 -14.84 15.89 -26.74
C ARG A 59 -14.77 14.44 -26.28
N VAL A 60 -15.67 14.03 -25.40
CA VAL A 60 -15.84 12.64 -24.95
C VAL A 60 -17.31 12.22 -24.99
N GLN A 61 -17.57 10.92 -25.01
CA GLN A 61 -18.93 10.36 -25.01
C GLN A 61 -19.14 9.51 -23.76
N PHE A 62 -20.13 9.89 -22.96
CA PHE A 62 -20.62 9.08 -21.85
C PHE A 62 -21.60 8.05 -22.39
N LYS A 63 -21.42 6.79 -22.00
CA LYS A 63 -22.31 5.68 -22.37
C LYS A 63 -23.18 5.34 -21.17
N HIS A 64 -24.49 5.39 -21.35
CA HIS A 64 -25.46 5.09 -20.30
C HIS A 64 -25.91 3.62 -20.39
N PRO A 65 -26.38 3.01 -19.27
CA PRO A 65 -26.82 1.61 -19.25
C PRO A 65 -27.99 1.30 -20.20
N ASP A 66 -28.78 2.31 -20.55
CA ASP A 66 -29.90 2.21 -21.51
C ASP A 66 -29.46 2.24 -22.99
N GLY A 67 -28.15 2.32 -23.24
CA GLY A 67 -27.57 2.40 -24.58
C GLY A 67 -27.51 3.80 -25.17
N SER A 68 -28.05 4.82 -24.48
CA SER A 68 -27.93 6.21 -24.91
C SER A 68 -26.52 6.76 -24.67
N THR A 69 -26.16 7.83 -25.40
CA THR A 69 -24.88 8.52 -25.18
C THR A 69 -25.09 10.02 -25.00
N THR A 70 -24.33 10.62 -24.09
CA THR A 70 -24.25 12.08 -23.94
C THR A 70 -22.83 12.56 -24.21
N THR A 71 -22.70 13.77 -24.74
CA THR A 71 -21.39 14.36 -25.05
C THR A 71 -20.89 15.23 -23.91
N GLY A 72 -19.63 15.04 -23.52
CA GLY A 72 -18.90 15.92 -22.59
C GLY A 72 -17.71 16.60 -23.26
N ARG A 73 -17.11 17.57 -22.57
CA ARG A 73 -15.87 18.22 -22.98
C ARG A 73 -14.92 18.36 -21.81
N ILE A 74 -13.71 17.88 -22.00
CA ILE A 74 -12.63 18.00 -21.03
C ILE A 74 -11.96 19.36 -21.24
N ASP A 75 -11.80 20.15 -20.17
CA ASP A 75 -11.20 21.48 -20.27
C ASP A 75 -9.80 21.42 -20.89
N LEU A 76 -8.93 20.55 -20.39
CA LEU A 76 -7.63 20.25 -20.99
C LEU A 76 -7.30 18.76 -20.88
N TYR A 77 -6.92 18.16 -22.00
CA TYR A 77 -6.55 16.76 -22.08
C TYR A 77 -5.16 16.59 -22.66
N LYS A 78 -4.34 15.75 -22.03
CA LYS A 78 -3.08 15.26 -22.61
C LYS A 78 -3.00 13.74 -22.52
N ARG A 79 -3.00 13.06 -23.66
CA ARG A 79 -2.99 11.59 -23.77
C ARG A 79 -1.80 11.00 -23.03
N GLY A 80 -2.07 9.97 -22.24
CA GLY A 80 -1.07 9.31 -21.40
C GLY A 80 -0.58 10.11 -20.19
N CYS A 81 -1.07 11.35 -20.00
CA CYS A 81 -0.63 12.23 -18.91
C CYS A 81 -1.74 12.55 -17.93
N PHE A 82 -2.72 13.35 -18.35
CA PHE A 82 -3.74 13.83 -17.43
C PHE A 82 -5.04 14.22 -18.11
N VAL A 83 -6.08 14.27 -17.28
CA VAL A 83 -7.31 15.03 -17.51
C VAL A 83 -7.31 16.20 -16.53
N LEU A 84 -7.53 17.41 -17.04
CA LEU A 84 -7.66 18.61 -16.20
C LEU A 84 -9.08 19.16 -16.31
N GLU A 85 -9.69 19.40 -15.16
CA GLU A 85 -10.97 20.08 -14.98
C GLU A 85 -10.73 21.39 -14.23
N SER A 86 -11.28 22.49 -14.71
CA SER A 86 -11.15 23.79 -14.06
C SER A 86 -12.43 24.23 -13.37
N LYS A 87 -12.29 24.94 -12.25
CA LYS A 87 -13.39 25.59 -11.54
C LYS A 87 -13.10 27.05 -11.28
N GLN A 88 -14.19 27.77 -11.02
CA GLN A 88 -14.19 29.21 -10.82
C GLN A 88 -14.71 29.55 -9.44
N SER A 89 -13.80 30.02 -8.60
CA SER A 89 -14.14 30.54 -7.30
C SER A 89 -13.90 32.04 -7.22
N SER A 90 -14.84 32.79 -6.64
CA SER A 90 -14.71 34.24 -6.47
C SER A 90 -14.21 34.59 -5.07
N ILE A 91 -13.37 35.63 -4.99
CA ILE A 91 -12.98 36.28 -3.72
C ILE A 91 -14.12 37.20 -3.25
N ALA A 92 -14.43 37.21 -1.95
CA ALA A 92 -15.43 38.12 -1.40
C ALA A 92 -14.86 39.55 -1.28
N HIS A 93 -15.06 40.39 -2.29
CA HIS A 93 -14.88 41.84 -2.12
C HIS A 93 -16.25 42.49 -1.82
N ARG A 94 -16.51 42.83 -0.55
CA ARG A 94 -17.47 43.89 -0.21
C ARG A 94 -16.70 45.19 -0.20
N VAL A 95 -16.66 45.91 -1.32
CA VAL A 95 -16.34 47.34 -1.27
C VAL A 95 -17.59 48.03 -0.73
N LYS A 96 -17.56 48.50 0.52
CA LYS A 96 -18.56 49.44 1.02
C LYS A 96 -18.27 50.79 0.36
N ILE A 97 -18.92 51.07 -0.76
CA ILE A 97 -18.91 52.40 -1.37
C ILE A 97 -19.93 53.25 -0.61
N SER A 98 -19.52 54.39 -0.05
CA SER A 98 -20.45 55.34 0.56
C SER A 98 -21.32 55.97 -0.53
N GLY A 99 -22.59 56.27 -0.22
CA GLY A 99 -23.58 56.73 -1.19
C GLY A 99 -23.14 57.95 -2.02
N ASP A 100 -22.32 58.83 -1.43
CA ASP A 100 -21.83 60.05 -2.08
C ASP A 100 -20.73 59.81 -3.13
N GLN A 101 -20.07 58.64 -3.12
CA GLN A 101 -19.03 58.27 -4.10
C GLN A 101 -19.57 57.48 -5.29
N LEU A 102 -20.81 56.98 -5.23
CA LEU A 102 -21.41 56.17 -6.29
C LEU A 102 -21.73 56.99 -7.55
N ALA A 103 -21.98 58.29 -7.40
CA ALA A 103 -22.36 59.20 -8.49
C ALA A 103 -21.18 59.66 -9.37
N LEU A 104 -19.94 59.39 -8.97
CA LEU A 104 -18.72 59.75 -9.71
C LEU A 104 -18.06 58.56 -10.42
N LEU A 105 -18.66 57.37 -10.31
CA LEU A 105 -18.13 56.15 -10.89
C LEU A 105 -18.77 55.88 -12.27
N PRO A 106 -18.01 55.33 -13.23
CA PRO A 106 -18.55 54.82 -14.49
C PRO A 106 -19.73 53.85 -14.28
N GLU A 107 -20.67 53.79 -15.23
CA GLU A 107 -21.90 52.97 -15.13
C GLU A 107 -21.63 51.48 -14.86
N ASP A 108 -20.46 50.97 -15.25
CA ASP A 108 -20.02 49.59 -15.07
C ASP A 108 -19.25 49.34 -13.75
N ALA A 109 -18.92 50.37 -12.99
CA ALA A 109 -18.12 50.27 -11.76
C ALA A 109 -18.79 49.44 -10.64
N THR A 110 -20.10 49.22 -10.73
CA THR A 110 -20.86 48.40 -9.78
C THR A 110 -21.12 46.97 -10.29
N GLN A 111 -20.71 46.65 -11.52
CA GLN A 111 -20.89 45.34 -12.13
C GLN A 111 -19.86 44.33 -11.60
N ILE A 112 -20.16 43.71 -10.46
CA ILE A 112 -19.34 42.64 -9.88
C ILE A 112 -19.86 41.28 -10.37
N LYS A 113 -19.04 40.50 -11.08
CA LYS A 113 -19.36 39.11 -11.43
C LYS A 113 -19.17 38.21 -10.22
N HIS A 114 -20.20 37.45 -9.87
CA HIS A 114 -20.15 36.40 -8.85
C HIS A 114 -19.65 35.08 -9.44
N GLY A 115 -18.66 34.43 -8.81
CA GLY A 115 -18.21 33.09 -9.18
C GLY A 115 -19.15 32.00 -8.63
N THR A 116 -19.01 30.77 -9.11
CA THR A 116 -19.90 29.64 -8.75
C THR A 116 -19.82 29.23 -7.27
N ALA A 117 -18.67 29.45 -6.61
CA ALA A 117 -18.49 29.19 -5.19
C ALA A 117 -17.52 30.18 -4.53
N ARG A 118 -17.70 30.43 -3.23
CA ARG A 118 -16.87 31.37 -2.45
C ARG A 118 -15.68 30.64 -1.81
N ARG A 119 -14.46 31.09 -2.11
CA ARG A 119 -13.21 30.54 -1.52
C ARG A 119 -13.28 30.47 0.01
N GLY A 120 -12.73 29.40 0.59
CA GLY A 120 -12.67 29.21 2.04
C GLY A 120 -14.02 28.94 2.71
N THR A 121 -15.04 28.51 1.95
CA THR A 121 -16.34 28.09 2.47
C THR A 121 -16.62 26.64 2.11
N ARG A 122 -17.52 25.98 2.86
CA ARG A 122 -17.98 24.61 2.55
C ARG A 122 -18.52 24.45 1.13
N GLY A 123 -19.10 25.50 0.55
CA GLY A 123 -19.56 25.49 -0.84
C GLY A 123 -18.42 25.39 -1.86
N TRP A 124 -17.24 25.91 -1.53
CA TRP A 124 -16.05 25.76 -2.38
C TRP A 124 -15.44 24.37 -2.29
N ASP A 125 -15.33 23.79 -1.09
CA ASP A 125 -14.85 22.41 -0.93
C ASP A 125 -15.74 21.43 -1.70
N ARG A 126 -17.07 21.62 -1.64
CA ARG A 126 -18.03 20.85 -2.44
C ARG A 126 -17.81 21.04 -3.94
N ALA A 127 -17.60 22.27 -4.41
CA ALA A 127 -17.38 22.55 -5.84
C ALA A 127 -16.08 21.88 -6.36
N MET A 128 -15.02 21.84 -5.55
CA MET A 128 -13.77 21.14 -5.88
C MET A 128 -13.97 19.63 -5.94
N LEU A 129 -14.72 19.06 -4.99
CA LEU A 129 -15.09 17.63 -5.00
C LEU A 129 -15.94 17.26 -6.23
N GLU A 130 -16.91 18.09 -6.61
CA GLU A 130 -17.71 17.90 -7.81
C GLU A 130 -16.85 17.97 -9.09
N ALA A 131 -15.89 18.88 -9.13
CA ALA A 131 -14.91 18.98 -10.22
C ALA A 131 -14.06 17.72 -10.37
N ARG A 132 -13.58 17.19 -9.25
CA ARG A 132 -12.86 15.92 -9.21
C ARG A 132 -13.74 14.79 -9.76
N GLY A 133 -14.98 14.68 -9.29
CA GLY A 133 -15.93 13.67 -9.78
C GLY A 133 -16.18 13.79 -11.30
N GLN A 134 -16.22 15.02 -11.82
CA GLN A 134 -16.32 15.28 -13.25
C GLN A 134 -15.08 14.84 -14.02
N ALA A 135 -13.87 15.13 -13.51
CA ALA A 135 -12.62 14.65 -14.09
C ALA A 135 -12.53 13.12 -14.10
N GLU A 136 -12.97 12.44 -13.04
CA GLU A 136 -13.05 10.98 -12.97
C GLU A 136 -14.01 10.41 -14.03
N ASN A 137 -15.18 11.02 -14.20
CA ASN A 137 -16.14 10.64 -15.22
C ASN A 137 -15.58 10.82 -16.64
N TYR A 138 -14.85 11.91 -16.88
CA TYR A 138 -14.16 12.11 -18.16
C TYR A 138 -13.09 11.06 -18.41
N ALA A 139 -12.28 10.72 -17.40
CA ALA A 139 -11.28 9.66 -17.52
C ALA A 139 -11.93 8.31 -17.89
N ARG A 140 -13.12 8.00 -17.36
CA ARG A 140 -13.91 6.80 -17.72
C ARG A 140 -14.53 6.87 -19.12
N ALA A 141 -14.80 8.06 -19.62
CA ALA A 141 -15.40 8.28 -20.95
C ALA A 141 -14.35 8.33 -22.09
N LEU A 142 -13.06 8.28 -21.75
CA LEU A 142 -12.00 8.19 -22.76
C LEU A 142 -12.07 6.85 -23.53
N PRO A 143 -11.58 6.81 -24.78
CA PRO A 143 -11.50 5.57 -25.53
C PRO A 143 -10.62 4.53 -24.84
N VAL A 144 -10.98 3.25 -24.94
CA VAL A 144 -10.30 2.15 -24.23
C VAL A 144 -8.81 2.07 -24.58
N GLU A 145 -8.46 2.36 -25.83
CA GLU A 145 -7.11 2.36 -26.36
C GLU A 145 -6.22 3.50 -25.83
N HIS A 146 -6.81 4.52 -25.21
CA HIS A 146 -6.08 5.57 -24.50
C HIS A 146 -5.63 5.10 -23.12
N GLY A 147 -6.33 4.11 -22.56
CA GLY A 147 -6.22 3.76 -21.15
C GLY A 147 -6.68 4.90 -20.23
N TYR A 148 -6.58 4.67 -18.93
CA TYR A 148 -6.83 5.72 -17.94
C TYR A 148 -5.60 6.61 -17.77
N PRO A 149 -5.77 7.95 -17.74
CA PRO A 149 -4.67 8.87 -17.53
C PRO A 149 -4.08 8.68 -16.13
N PRO A 150 -2.74 8.73 -15.95
CA PRO A 150 -2.13 8.61 -14.62
C PRO A 150 -2.56 9.69 -13.63
N PHE A 151 -2.91 10.89 -14.11
CA PHE A 151 -3.30 12.02 -13.26
C PHE A 151 -4.68 12.59 -13.59
N LEU A 152 -5.38 13.05 -12.56
CA LEU A 152 -6.44 14.06 -12.65
C LEU A 152 -5.93 15.34 -12.00
N ILE A 153 -6.19 16.46 -12.66
CA ILE A 153 -5.84 17.79 -12.18
C ILE A 153 -7.13 18.58 -12.00
N VAL A 154 -7.38 19.09 -10.81
CA VAL A 154 -8.46 20.05 -10.58
C VAL A 154 -7.83 21.42 -10.38
N LEU A 155 -8.16 22.36 -11.26
CA LEU A 155 -7.57 23.69 -11.27
C LEU A 155 -8.60 24.74 -10.84
N ASP A 156 -8.33 25.41 -9.72
CA ASP A 156 -9.03 26.64 -9.36
C ASP A 156 -8.14 27.83 -9.68
N VAL A 157 -8.44 28.51 -10.79
CA VAL A 157 -7.55 29.52 -11.39
C VAL A 157 -7.26 30.64 -10.38
N GLY A 158 -5.97 30.83 -10.08
CA GLY A 158 -5.51 31.83 -9.13
C GLY A 158 -5.70 31.48 -7.67
N ASN A 159 -5.94 30.22 -7.37
CA ASN A 159 -6.02 29.72 -6.00
C ASN A 159 -5.13 28.50 -5.81
N VAL A 160 -5.56 27.34 -6.33
CA VAL A 160 -4.91 26.05 -6.08
C VAL A 160 -4.96 25.13 -7.31
N ILE A 161 -3.98 24.24 -7.39
CA ILE A 161 -3.96 23.07 -8.27
C ILE A 161 -4.04 21.84 -7.37
N GLU A 162 -5.08 21.02 -7.52
CA GLU A 162 -5.20 19.73 -6.83
C GLU A 162 -4.75 18.60 -7.74
N LEU A 163 -3.89 17.72 -7.22
CA LEU A 163 -3.36 16.58 -7.96
C LEU A 163 -3.90 15.26 -7.39
N TYR A 164 -4.40 14.41 -8.28
CA TYR A 164 -4.82 13.06 -7.97
C TYR A 164 -4.17 12.07 -8.93
N ALA A 165 -3.68 10.93 -8.44
CA ALA A 165 -2.98 9.95 -9.25
C ALA A 165 -3.57 8.54 -9.13
N ASP A 166 -3.61 7.82 -10.24
CA ASP A 166 -3.87 6.37 -10.33
C ASP A 166 -2.84 5.72 -11.27
N PHE A 167 -1.70 5.32 -10.70
CA PHE A 167 -0.65 4.62 -11.45
C PHE A 167 -1.00 3.17 -11.80
N SER A 168 -2.09 2.61 -11.27
CA SER A 168 -2.54 1.26 -11.61
C SER A 168 -3.12 1.17 -13.03
N GLY A 169 -3.52 2.31 -13.59
CA GLY A 169 -4.17 2.41 -14.90
C GLY A 169 -5.58 1.81 -14.92
N GLN A 170 -6.23 1.64 -13.76
CA GLN A 170 -7.57 1.08 -13.66
C GLN A 170 -8.68 2.14 -13.66
N GLY A 171 -8.34 3.42 -13.38
CA GLY A 171 -9.31 4.52 -13.36
C GLY A 171 -10.30 4.44 -12.20
N LYS A 172 -9.93 3.71 -11.15
CA LYS A 172 -10.82 3.39 -10.01
C LYS A 172 -10.37 4.07 -8.73
N ASN A 173 -9.08 4.39 -8.59
CA ASN A 173 -8.48 4.76 -7.32
C ASN A 173 -7.60 6.02 -7.45
N TYR A 174 -8.12 7.10 -8.03
CA TYR A 174 -7.42 8.39 -8.04
C TYR A 174 -7.28 8.91 -6.60
N ALA A 175 -6.09 8.81 -6.03
CA ALA A 175 -5.77 9.24 -4.68
C ALA A 175 -5.05 10.59 -4.69
N HIS A 176 -5.16 11.36 -3.61
CA HIS A 176 -4.39 12.59 -3.40
C HIS A 176 -2.89 12.36 -3.64
N PHE A 177 -2.26 13.16 -4.50
CA PHE A 177 -0.85 13.00 -4.86
C PHE A 177 -0.04 14.26 -4.54
N PRO A 178 1.13 14.14 -3.90
CA PRO A 178 1.80 12.90 -3.49
C PRO A 178 1.19 12.30 -2.21
N ASP A 179 0.48 13.10 -1.43
CA ASP A 179 -0.17 12.71 -0.19
C ASP A 179 -1.33 13.67 0.15
N ARG A 180 -2.09 13.35 1.19
CA ARG A 180 -3.28 14.10 1.63
C ARG A 180 -2.96 15.50 2.17
N GLN A 181 -1.73 15.77 2.61
CA GLN A 181 -1.35 17.08 3.16
C GLN A 181 -0.85 18.03 2.06
N SER A 182 -0.21 17.50 1.01
CA SER A 182 0.50 18.29 0.01
C SER A 182 -0.05 18.18 -1.43
N TYR A 183 -1.23 17.57 -1.61
CA TYR A 183 -1.88 17.47 -2.92
C TYR A 183 -2.43 18.80 -3.47
N ARG A 184 -2.70 19.77 -2.57
CA ARG A 184 -3.11 21.13 -2.91
C ARG A 184 -1.88 22.01 -3.07
N ILE A 185 -1.62 22.43 -4.29
CA ILE A 185 -0.53 23.34 -4.63
C ILE A 185 -1.13 24.74 -4.73
N SER A 186 -0.80 25.62 -3.79
CA SER A 186 -1.16 27.04 -3.90
C SER A 186 -0.33 27.74 -4.98
N MET A 187 -0.79 28.92 -5.41
CA MET A 187 -0.01 29.71 -6.36
C MET A 187 1.38 30.11 -5.82
N ASP A 188 1.57 30.18 -4.50
CA ASP A 188 2.89 30.47 -3.93
C ASP A 188 3.83 29.27 -3.98
N ASP A 189 3.29 28.06 -3.83
CA ASP A 189 4.05 26.81 -3.87
C ASP A 189 4.67 26.55 -5.25
N LEU A 190 4.18 27.22 -6.30
CA LEU A 190 4.80 27.18 -7.63
C LEU A 190 6.25 27.69 -7.63
N ARG A 191 6.67 28.45 -6.62
CA ARG A 191 8.07 28.87 -6.45
C ARG A 191 9.00 27.75 -6.00
N ASP A 192 8.48 26.69 -5.42
CA ASP A 192 9.27 25.55 -4.96
C ASP A 192 9.81 24.75 -6.16
N PRO A 193 11.15 24.60 -6.30
CA PRO A 193 11.76 23.79 -7.35
C PRO A 193 11.24 22.34 -7.40
N ALA A 194 10.88 21.75 -6.25
CA ALA A 194 10.33 20.40 -6.19
C ALA A 194 8.93 20.31 -6.82
N ILE A 195 8.11 21.34 -6.61
CA ILE A 195 6.78 21.45 -7.22
C ILE A 195 6.88 21.70 -8.73
N GLN A 196 7.81 22.56 -9.15
CA GLN A 196 8.08 22.79 -10.57
C GLN A 196 8.52 21.50 -11.28
N ALA A 197 9.43 20.73 -10.66
CA ALA A 197 9.87 19.45 -11.18
C ALA A 197 8.73 18.43 -11.27
N ARG A 198 7.86 18.37 -10.24
CA ARG A 198 6.67 17.50 -10.21
C ARG A 198 5.70 17.84 -11.33
N LEU A 199 5.33 19.11 -11.49
CA LEU A 199 4.41 19.56 -12.55
C LEU A 199 4.99 19.27 -13.94
N ARG A 200 6.29 19.50 -14.15
CA ARG A 200 6.95 19.14 -15.41
C ARG A 200 6.86 17.64 -15.68
N ALA A 201 7.16 16.81 -14.68
CA ALA A 201 7.08 15.36 -14.82
C ALA A 201 5.64 14.89 -15.14
N ILE A 202 4.61 15.49 -14.55
CA ILE A 202 3.20 15.18 -14.91
C ILE A 202 2.94 15.43 -16.41
N TRP A 203 3.55 16.46 -17.00
CA TRP A 203 3.40 16.77 -18.43
C TRP A 203 4.27 15.90 -19.34
N THR A 204 5.40 15.36 -18.89
CA THR A 204 6.39 14.72 -19.77
C THR A 204 6.63 13.23 -19.51
N ASP A 205 6.70 12.84 -18.23
CA ASP A 205 6.89 11.45 -17.79
C ASP A 205 6.11 11.20 -16.49
N PRO A 206 4.77 11.18 -16.58
CA PRO A 206 3.90 11.05 -15.41
C PRO A 206 4.13 9.72 -14.69
N LEU A 207 4.44 8.65 -15.42
CA LEU A 207 4.72 7.33 -14.84
C LEU A 207 6.11 7.26 -14.18
N GLY A 208 7.00 8.23 -14.40
CA GLY A 208 8.25 8.39 -13.64
C GLY A 208 8.03 8.91 -12.22
N LEU A 209 6.85 9.47 -11.93
CA LEU A 209 6.41 9.86 -10.59
C LEU A 209 5.79 8.71 -9.80
N ASP A 210 5.64 7.52 -10.40
CA ASP A 210 5.12 6.34 -9.73
C ASP A 210 6.06 5.94 -8.58
N PRO A 211 5.63 6.07 -7.31
CA PRO A 211 6.45 5.68 -6.17
C PRO A 211 6.86 4.21 -6.23
N ALA A 212 6.03 3.34 -6.84
CA ALA A 212 6.33 1.91 -6.95
C ALA A 212 7.55 1.62 -7.82
N LYS A 213 7.81 2.42 -8.87
CA LYS A 213 9.02 2.25 -9.70
C LYS A 213 10.30 2.61 -8.95
N ARG A 214 10.32 3.77 -8.29
CA ARG A 214 11.47 4.19 -7.47
C ARG A 214 11.74 3.20 -6.34
N SER A 215 10.67 2.79 -5.66
CA SER A 215 10.70 1.77 -4.61
C SER A 215 11.27 0.44 -5.12
N ALA A 216 10.91 0.01 -6.34
CA ALA A 216 11.42 -1.22 -6.94
C ALA A 216 12.92 -1.16 -7.28
N GLU A 217 13.43 -0.01 -7.75
CA GLU A 217 14.86 0.19 -8.03
C GLU A 217 15.68 0.14 -6.74
N VAL A 218 15.26 0.92 -5.73
CA VAL A 218 15.86 0.95 -4.39
C VAL A 218 15.88 -0.45 -3.78
N THR A 219 14.74 -1.14 -3.84
CA THR A 219 14.58 -2.52 -3.37
C THR A 219 15.57 -3.49 -4.00
N ARG A 220 15.82 -3.41 -5.32
CA ARG A 220 16.75 -4.32 -6.01
C ARG A 220 18.20 -4.11 -5.59
N ASP A 221 18.63 -2.85 -5.48
CA ASP A 221 19.99 -2.53 -5.04
C ASP A 221 20.23 -3.04 -3.62
N ILE A 222 19.29 -2.77 -2.72
CA ILE A 222 19.30 -3.26 -1.33
C ILE A 222 19.37 -4.79 -1.28
N ALA A 223 18.53 -5.48 -2.07
CA ALA A 223 18.51 -6.94 -2.16
C ALA A 223 19.89 -7.53 -2.43
N ALA A 224 20.60 -6.94 -3.41
CA ALA A 224 21.94 -7.38 -3.80
C ALA A 224 22.96 -7.17 -2.68
N ARG A 225 22.86 -6.05 -1.94
CA ARG A 225 23.74 -5.76 -0.79
C ARG A 225 23.52 -6.76 0.34
N LEU A 226 22.27 -7.00 0.73
CA LEU A 226 21.92 -7.96 1.77
C LEU A 226 22.35 -9.38 1.40
N ALA A 227 22.16 -9.78 0.13
CA ALA A 227 22.57 -11.09 -0.35
C ALA A 227 24.09 -11.30 -0.24
N ARG A 228 24.90 -10.26 -0.47
CA ARG A 228 26.35 -10.32 -0.25
C ARG A 228 26.71 -10.50 1.23
N ILE A 229 26.07 -9.74 2.12
CA ILE A 229 26.30 -9.88 3.57
C ILE A 229 25.89 -11.27 4.04
N ALA A 230 24.71 -11.74 3.64
CA ALA A 230 24.22 -13.09 3.96
C ALA A 230 25.19 -14.18 3.49
N LYS A 231 25.75 -14.05 2.28
CA LYS A 231 26.75 -14.96 1.73
C LYS A 231 28.06 -14.96 2.53
N ASN A 232 28.50 -13.81 3.02
CA ASN A 232 29.73 -13.70 3.82
C ASN A 232 29.58 -14.28 5.24
N LEU A 233 28.35 -14.28 5.77
CA LEU A 233 27.99 -14.92 7.04
C LEU A 233 27.70 -16.43 6.89
N GLU A 234 27.50 -16.91 5.66
CA GLU A 234 27.16 -18.29 5.35
C GLU A 234 28.27 -19.26 5.81
N GLY A 235 27.87 -20.37 6.43
CA GLY A 235 28.80 -21.37 6.98
C GLY A 235 29.49 -20.98 8.29
N ARG A 236 29.37 -19.73 8.76
CA ARG A 236 29.91 -19.26 10.05
C ARG A 236 28.84 -19.12 11.14
N HIS A 237 27.60 -18.89 10.72
CA HIS A 237 26.46 -18.66 11.60
C HIS A 237 25.26 -19.49 11.16
N ASP A 238 24.35 -19.76 12.09
CA ASP A 238 23.09 -20.44 11.76
C ASP A 238 22.26 -19.56 10.81
N PRO A 239 21.67 -20.12 9.73
CA PRO A 239 20.85 -19.36 8.79
C PRO A 239 19.72 -18.57 9.46
N ARG A 240 19.17 -19.07 10.58
CA ARG A 240 18.17 -18.36 11.38
C ARG A 240 18.75 -17.12 12.05
N ASP A 241 19.93 -17.23 12.65
CA ASP A 241 20.60 -16.09 13.30
C ASP A 241 20.91 -14.99 12.29
N VAL A 242 21.38 -15.36 11.09
CA VAL A 242 21.65 -14.42 9.99
C VAL A 242 20.36 -13.71 9.54
N ALA A 243 19.27 -14.47 9.40
CA ALA A 243 17.96 -13.93 9.03
C ALA A 243 17.46 -12.89 10.04
N GLU A 244 17.46 -13.27 11.32
CA GLU A 244 16.98 -12.40 12.39
C GLU A 244 17.86 -11.14 12.52
N PHE A 245 19.18 -11.27 12.38
CA PHE A 245 20.12 -10.14 12.37
C PHE A 245 19.83 -9.15 11.23
N LEU A 246 19.76 -9.63 9.99
CA LEU A 246 19.51 -8.78 8.83
C LEU A 246 18.12 -8.12 8.90
N MET A 247 17.11 -8.82 9.43
CA MET A 247 15.78 -8.28 9.65
C MET A 247 15.77 -7.12 10.64
N ARG A 248 16.54 -7.20 11.74
CA ARG A 248 16.70 -6.09 12.67
C ARG A 248 17.39 -4.90 12.02
N CYS A 249 18.45 -5.12 11.24
CA CYS A 249 19.12 -4.05 10.50
C CYS A 249 18.15 -3.34 9.53
N LEU A 250 17.37 -4.10 8.76
CA LEU A 250 16.37 -3.54 7.84
C LEU A 250 15.32 -2.72 8.57
N PHE A 251 14.81 -3.23 9.69
CA PHE A 251 13.86 -2.48 10.50
C PHE A 251 14.46 -1.18 11.03
N THR A 252 15.72 -1.19 11.49
CA THR A 252 16.36 0.01 12.01
C THR A 252 16.54 1.08 10.92
N MET A 253 16.93 0.70 9.69
CA MET A 253 16.97 1.61 8.53
C MET A 253 15.59 2.18 8.21
N PHE A 254 14.58 1.32 8.26
CA PHE A 254 13.21 1.75 8.03
C PHE A 254 12.73 2.75 9.09
N ALA A 255 13.01 2.48 10.37
CA ALA A 255 12.54 3.27 11.50
C ALA A 255 13.08 4.71 11.49
N GLU A 256 14.32 4.95 11.01
CA GLU A 256 14.85 6.32 10.86
C GLU A 256 14.16 7.11 9.76
N ASP A 257 13.84 6.47 8.63
CA ASP A 257 13.26 7.17 7.49
C ASP A 257 11.78 7.49 7.65
N VAL A 258 11.04 6.67 8.39
CA VAL A 258 9.67 7.03 8.79
C VAL A 258 9.62 7.98 9.99
N GLY A 259 10.77 8.34 10.57
CA GLY A 259 10.84 9.29 11.69
C GLY A 259 10.48 8.69 13.06
N LEU A 260 10.53 7.35 13.21
CA LEU A 260 10.48 6.70 14.53
C LEU A 260 11.83 6.76 15.24
N LEU A 261 12.92 6.83 14.47
CA LEU A 261 14.26 7.18 14.91
C LEU A 261 14.67 8.53 14.29
N PRO A 262 15.69 9.20 14.85
CA PRO A 262 16.27 10.40 14.25
C PRO A 262 16.75 10.12 12.83
N LYS A 263 16.48 11.06 11.92
CA LYS A 263 16.88 10.94 10.52
C LYS A 263 18.40 10.71 10.42
N ALA A 264 18.80 9.69 9.68
CA ALA A 264 20.19 9.26 9.47
C ALA A 264 20.95 8.83 10.75
N GLY A 265 20.27 8.62 11.88
CA GLY A 265 20.91 8.19 13.13
C GLY A 265 21.56 6.81 13.03
N PHE A 266 20.93 5.86 12.35
CA PHE A 266 21.48 4.53 12.12
C PHE A 266 22.53 4.53 11.01
N ALA A 267 22.30 5.29 9.93
CA ALA A 267 23.30 5.47 8.87
C ALA A 267 24.63 6.04 9.40
N GLU A 268 24.59 7.10 10.21
CA GLU A 268 25.82 7.68 10.80
C GLU A 268 26.47 6.73 11.81
N LEU A 269 25.68 5.95 12.58
CA LEU A 269 26.23 4.90 13.44
C LEU A 269 27.02 3.86 12.63
N LEU A 270 26.48 3.38 11.51
CA LEU A 270 27.16 2.41 10.65
C LEU A 270 28.44 2.98 10.02
N LYS A 271 28.42 4.25 9.63
CA LYS A 271 29.58 4.97 9.09
C LYS A 271 30.73 5.05 10.10
N GLU A 272 30.43 5.31 11.37
CA GLU A 272 31.43 5.29 12.43
C GLU A 272 31.98 3.88 12.70
N LEU A 273 31.09 2.89 12.73
CA LEU A 273 31.45 1.49 12.98
C LEU A 273 32.26 0.86 11.85
N HIS A 274 32.18 1.39 10.62
CA HIS A 274 33.03 0.97 9.51
C HIS A 274 34.52 1.09 9.86
N ALA A 275 34.92 2.14 10.60
CA ALA A 275 36.29 2.32 11.05
C ALA A 275 36.65 1.49 12.30
N ARG A 276 35.65 0.91 12.99
CA ARG A 276 35.83 0.12 14.22
C ARG A 276 34.98 -1.16 14.20
N PRO A 277 35.24 -2.12 13.29
CA PRO A 277 34.37 -3.30 13.12
C PRO A 277 34.25 -4.17 14.38
N SER A 278 35.28 -4.21 15.23
CA SER A 278 35.25 -4.97 16.49
C SER A 278 34.18 -4.47 17.48
N THR A 279 33.81 -3.20 17.42
CA THR A 279 32.78 -2.59 18.28
C THR A 279 31.38 -2.73 17.70
N PHE A 280 31.25 -3.20 16.45
CA PHE A 280 29.98 -3.25 15.73
C PHE A 280 28.89 -4.03 16.47
N PRO A 281 29.11 -5.27 16.96
CA PRO A 281 28.07 -5.99 17.67
C PRO A 281 27.59 -5.22 18.90
N LEU A 282 28.50 -4.85 19.80
CA LEU A 282 28.17 -4.15 21.05
C LEU A 282 27.34 -2.88 20.83
N ALA A 283 27.66 -2.11 19.79
CA ALA A 283 26.94 -0.90 19.44
C ALA A 283 25.50 -1.18 18.99
N LEU A 284 25.29 -2.16 18.11
CA LEU A 284 23.96 -2.54 17.63
C LEU A 284 23.12 -3.17 18.73
N GLU A 285 23.71 -4.05 19.56
CA GLU A 285 23.01 -4.67 20.69
C GLU A 285 22.57 -3.62 21.73
N SER A 286 23.38 -2.57 21.93
CA SER A 286 23.03 -1.43 22.77
C SER A 286 21.86 -0.63 22.17
N LEU A 287 21.95 -0.27 20.89
CA LEU A 287 20.86 0.45 20.21
C LEU A 287 19.55 -0.33 20.26
N TRP A 288 19.58 -1.62 19.92
CA TRP A 288 18.40 -2.48 19.93
C TRP A 288 17.83 -2.71 21.33
N ARG A 289 18.67 -2.66 22.37
CA ARG A 289 18.19 -2.63 23.76
C ARG A 289 17.42 -1.34 24.03
N THR A 290 17.98 -0.19 23.69
CA THR A 290 17.30 1.10 23.88
C THR A 290 16.02 1.17 23.05
N MET A 291 15.97 0.58 21.85
CA MET A 291 14.75 0.45 21.06
C MET A 291 13.70 -0.46 21.73
N ASP A 292 14.07 -1.62 22.29
CA ASP A 292 13.10 -2.54 22.94
C ASP A 292 12.53 -1.97 24.26
N GLU A 293 13.38 -1.33 25.06
CA GLU A 293 13.05 -0.88 26.42
C GLU A 293 12.57 0.58 26.45
N GLY A 294 12.93 1.38 25.45
CA GLY A 294 12.85 2.84 25.50
C GLY A 294 13.96 3.43 26.36
N GLY A 295 14.17 4.74 26.26
CA GLY A 295 15.11 5.47 27.12
C GLY A 295 16.16 6.27 26.34
N TYR A 296 17.10 6.85 27.08
CA TYR A 296 18.11 7.75 26.52
C TYR A 296 19.15 6.98 25.70
N GLU A 297 19.29 7.32 24.41
CA GLU A 297 20.34 6.82 23.54
C GLU A 297 21.49 7.84 23.42
N PRO A 298 22.64 7.59 24.07
CA PRO A 298 23.72 8.59 24.17
C PRO A 298 24.32 8.98 22.82
N ARG A 299 24.36 8.06 21.85
CA ARG A 299 24.96 8.36 20.54
C ARG A 299 24.11 9.31 19.71
N MET A 300 22.79 9.22 19.90
CA MET A 300 21.83 10.06 19.19
C MET A 300 21.45 11.30 20.00
N MET A 301 21.83 11.38 21.28
CA MET A 301 21.53 12.48 22.20
C MET A 301 20.02 12.74 22.39
N LEU A 302 19.20 11.68 22.42
CA LEU A 302 17.76 11.76 22.67
C LEU A 302 17.19 10.50 23.31
N SER A 303 16.01 10.65 23.90
CA SER A 303 15.22 9.54 24.42
C SER A 303 14.45 8.86 23.28
N LEU A 304 14.80 7.61 23.00
CA LEU A 304 14.07 6.76 22.09
C LEU A 304 12.79 6.27 22.74
N ARG A 305 11.74 6.17 21.92
CA ARG A 305 10.48 5.57 22.32
C ARG A 305 10.64 4.07 22.53
N ARG A 306 9.80 3.49 23.39
CA ARG A 306 9.78 2.04 23.61
C ARG A 306 9.12 1.34 22.42
N PHE A 307 9.88 0.66 21.57
CA PHE A 307 9.32 -0.12 20.46
C PHE A 307 8.70 -1.42 20.93
N ASN A 308 9.32 -2.16 21.85
CA ASN A 308 8.92 -3.54 22.20
C ASN A 308 8.93 -4.49 20.98
N GLY A 309 8.03 -5.48 20.93
CA GLY A 309 7.91 -6.45 19.82
C GLY A 309 8.81 -7.68 19.98
N SER A 310 8.47 -8.76 19.27
CA SER A 310 9.22 -10.02 19.28
C SER A 310 10.61 -9.90 18.64
N LEU A 311 10.76 -8.96 17.69
CA LEU A 311 11.98 -8.77 16.90
C LEU A 311 13.20 -8.40 17.76
N PHE A 312 13.02 -7.56 18.79
CA PHE A 312 14.11 -7.07 19.63
C PHE A 312 14.29 -7.81 20.96
N LYS A 313 13.60 -8.94 21.16
CA LYS A 313 13.83 -9.77 22.37
C LYS A 313 15.16 -10.49 22.33
N THR A 314 15.52 -11.06 21.18
CA THR A 314 16.84 -11.65 20.93
C THR A 314 17.76 -10.60 20.30
N ARG A 315 18.32 -9.69 21.12
CA ARG A 315 19.11 -8.51 20.67
C ARG A 315 20.47 -8.83 20.05
N ARG A 316 20.71 -10.07 19.61
CA ARG A 316 22.03 -10.55 19.19
C ARG A 316 22.45 -9.91 17.86
N ALA A 317 23.61 -9.28 17.84
CA ALA A 317 24.26 -8.79 16.62
C ALA A 317 25.35 -9.75 16.16
N LEU A 318 25.53 -9.89 14.83
CA LEU A 318 26.59 -10.71 14.27
C LEU A 318 27.82 -9.84 13.95
N PRO A 319 29.05 -10.33 14.18
CA PRO A 319 30.25 -9.60 13.80
C PRO A 319 30.34 -9.48 12.28
N LEU A 320 30.65 -8.28 11.79
CA LEU A 320 30.81 -7.98 10.37
C LEU A 320 32.21 -7.43 10.10
N ALA A 321 32.74 -7.72 8.91
CA ALA A 321 33.94 -7.07 8.40
C ALA A 321 33.62 -5.62 7.98
N ALA A 322 34.65 -4.78 7.85
CA ALA A 322 34.48 -3.37 7.49
C ALA A 322 33.69 -3.21 6.18
N GLU A 323 33.95 -4.08 5.20
CA GLU A 323 33.30 -4.11 3.90
C GLU A 323 31.79 -4.39 4.04
N ASP A 324 31.40 -5.37 4.85
CA ASP A 324 29.98 -5.69 5.08
C ASP A 324 29.25 -4.58 5.86
N ILE A 325 29.94 -3.91 6.79
CA ILE A 325 29.40 -2.72 7.48
C ILE A 325 29.20 -1.57 6.48
N HIS A 326 30.13 -1.38 5.54
CA HIS A 326 29.97 -0.38 4.48
C HIS A 326 28.73 -0.66 3.63
N GLU A 327 28.43 -1.93 3.35
CA GLU A 327 27.24 -2.28 2.59
C GLU A 327 25.94 -2.04 3.33
N LEU A 328 25.91 -2.27 4.64
CA LEU A 328 24.79 -1.82 5.48
C LEU A 328 24.67 -0.31 5.49
N TYR A 329 25.78 0.43 5.57
CA TYR A 329 25.77 1.89 5.56
C TYR A 329 25.19 2.44 4.24
N VAL A 330 25.60 1.89 3.09
CA VAL A 330 25.06 2.34 1.80
C VAL A 330 23.57 2.01 1.67
N ALA A 331 23.12 0.87 2.20
CA ALA A 331 21.70 0.52 2.26
C ALA A 331 20.91 1.47 3.18
N ALA A 332 21.46 1.83 4.35
CA ALA A 332 20.84 2.78 5.29
C ALA A 332 20.71 4.20 4.73
N ARG A 333 21.50 4.58 3.71
CA ARG A 333 21.41 5.89 3.05
C ARG A 333 20.34 6.00 1.97
N GLN A 334 19.75 4.87 1.57
CA GLN A 334 18.62 4.90 0.65
C GLN A 334 17.37 5.41 1.35
N ASP A 335 16.38 5.90 0.59
CA ASP A 335 15.10 6.33 1.15
C ASP A 335 14.12 5.16 1.25
N TRP A 336 13.82 4.76 2.48
CA TRP A 336 12.89 3.67 2.82
C TRP A 336 11.44 4.14 3.01
N SER A 337 11.17 5.45 2.85
CA SER A 337 9.84 6.04 3.03
C SER A 337 8.81 5.50 2.05
N ASP A 338 9.23 5.17 0.82
CA ASP A 338 8.37 4.63 -0.24
C ASP A 338 8.55 3.11 -0.45
N VAL A 339 9.42 2.46 0.34
CA VAL A 339 9.58 1.01 0.32
C VAL A 339 8.38 0.35 1.01
N GLU A 340 7.71 -0.54 0.28
CA GLU A 340 6.60 -1.32 0.83
C GLU A 340 7.14 -2.35 1.83
N PRO A 341 6.65 -2.41 3.07
CA PRO A 341 7.23 -3.27 4.09
C PRO A 341 7.16 -4.77 3.71
N ALA A 342 6.13 -5.17 2.97
CA ALA A 342 5.95 -6.54 2.51
C ALA A 342 7.14 -7.07 1.68
N ILE A 343 7.93 -6.17 1.09
CA ILE A 343 9.15 -6.49 0.34
C ILE A 343 10.20 -7.13 1.25
N PHE A 344 10.29 -6.76 2.54
CA PHE A 344 11.33 -7.24 3.47
C PHE A 344 11.39 -8.77 3.54
N GLY A 345 10.23 -9.41 3.56
CA GLY A 345 10.15 -10.86 3.62
C GLY A 345 10.74 -11.55 2.40
N THR A 346 10.30 -11.13 1.21
CA THR A 346 10.83 -11.68 -0.05
C THR A 346 12.30 -11.36 -0.28
N LEU A 347 12.75 -10.17 0.15
CA LEU A 347 14.17 -9.79 0.08
C LEU A 347 15.02 -10.71 0.96
N LEU A 348 14.62 -10.90 2.20
CA LEU A 348 15.35 -11.69 3.17
C LEU A 348 15.35 -13.17 2.79
N GLU A 349 14.19 -13.74 2.44
CA GLU A 349 14.07 -15.14 2.03
C GLU A 349 14.98 -15.48 0.86
N ARG A 350 15.02 -14.62 -0.17
CA ARG A 350 15.87 -14.83 -1.35
C ARG A 350 17.34 -14.52 -1.11
N ALA A 351 17.64 -13.55 -0.26
CA ALA A 351 19.02 -13.28 0.13
C ALA A 351 19.62 -14.47 0.90
N LEU A 352 18.79 -15.16 1.69
CA LEU A 352 19.20 -16.30 2.52
C LEU A 352 19.17 -17.65 1.80
N ASP A 353 18.33 -17.84 0.78
CA ASP A 353 18.29 -19.10 0.01
C ASP A 353 19.30 -19.06 -1.17
N PRO A 354 20.38 -19.87 -1.14
CA PRO A 354 21.37 -19.90 -2.22
C PRO A 354 20.79 -20.25 -3.60
N ARG A 355 19.66 -20.97 -3.66
CA ARG A 355 18.99 -21.39 -4.90
C ARG A 355 18.12 -20.29 -5.49
N GLU A 356 17.59 -19.42 -4.65
CA GLU A 356 16.72 -18.30 -5.05
C GLU A 356 17.46 -16.96 -5.16
N ARG A 357 18.72 -16.90 -4.71
CA ARG A 357 19.59 -15.72 -4.74
C ARG A 357 19.87 -15.16 -6.15
N SER A 358 19.75 -15.97 -7.21
CA SER A 358 19.86 -15.48 -8.60
C SER A 358 18.57 -14.85 -9.13
N LYS A 359 17.45 -14.98 -8.42
CA LYS A 359 16.13 -14.45 -8.76
C LYS A 359 15.73 -13.25 -7.87
N LEU A 360 16.72 -12.57 -7.29
CA LEU A 360 16.50 -11.34 -6.52
C LEU A 360 15.74 -10.33 -7.40
N GLY A 361 14.59 -9.86 -6.93
CA GLY A 361 13.71 -8.94 -7.67
C GLY A 361 12.71 -9.56 -8.66
N ALA A 362 12.70 -10.88 -8.88
CA ALA A 362 11.73 -11.56 -9.78
C ALA A 362 10.70 -12.36 -8.97
N HIS A 363 9.42 -11.99 -9.08
CA HIS A 363 8.24 -12.55 -8.37
C HIS A 363 7.98 -11.99 -6.96
N TYR A 364 7.88 -10.68 -6.82
CA TYR A 364 6.96 -10.10 -5.84
C TYR A 364 5.54 -10.28 -6.40
N THR A 365 4.54 -10.63 -5.58
CA THR A 365 3.13 -10.50 -5.99
C THR A 365 2.89 -9.01 -6.12
N PRO A 366 2.82 -8.44 -7.34
CA PRO A 366 2.78 -6.99 -7.48
C PRO A 366 1.59 -6.45 -6.70
N ARG A 367 1.71 -5.27 -6.09
CA ARG A 367 0.62 -4.65 -5.35
C ARG A 367 -0.69 -4.64 -6.14
N ALA A 368 -0.65 -4.27 -7.41
CA ALA A 368 -1.81 -4.29 -8.30
C ALA A 368 -2.48 -5.68 -8.39
N TYR A 369 -1.72 -6.76 -8.25
CA TYR A 369 -2.25 -8.12 -8.19
C TYR A 369 -2.92 -8.42 -6.84
N VAL A 370 -2.32 -7.99 -5.73
CA VAL A 370 -2.93 -8.13 -4.40
C VAL A 370 -4.23 -7.34 -4.32
N GLU A 371 -4.22 -6.08 -4.79
CA GLU A 371 -5.40 -5.21 -4.82
C GLU A 371 -6.53 -5.81 -5.68
N ARG A 372 -6.22 -6.49 -6.78
CA ARG A 372 -7.23 -7.20 -7.60
C ARG A 372 -8.02 -8.25 -6.84
N LEU A 373 -7.51 -8.74 -5.71
CA LEU A 373 -8.21 -9.68 -4.85
C LEU A 373 -8.78 -9.01 -3.61
N VAL A 374 -8.00 -8.17 -2.94
CA VAL A 374 -8.40 -7.47 -1.70
C VAL A 374 -9.55 -6.51 -1.96
N VAL A 375 -9.52 -5.76 -3.07
CA VAL A 375 -10.57 -4.78 -3.40
C VAL A 375 -11.94 -5.44 -3.53
N PRO A 376 -12.16 -6.42 -4.43
CA PRO A 376 -13.48 -7.04 -4.57
C PRO A 376 -13.88 -7.89 -3.35
N THR A 377 -12.93 -8.50 -2.65
CA THR A 377 -13.24 -9.38 -1.51
C THR A 377 -13.63 -8.58 -0.26
N ILE A 378 -12.93 -7.47 0.01
CA ILE A 378 -13.03 -6.75 1.29
C ILE A 378 -13.57 -5.33 1.06
N ILE A 379 -12.92 -4.56 0.19
CA ILE A 379 -13.16 -3.11 0.11
C ILE A 379 -14.47 -2.78 -0.60
N GLU A 380 -14.84 -3.48 -1.68
CA GLU A 380 -16.09 -3.25 -2.39
C GLU A 380 -17.31 -3.52 -1.48
N PRO A 381 -17.42 -4.65 -0.74
CA PRO A 381 -18.48 -4.83 0.24
C PRO A 381 -18.54 -3.73 1.31
N LEU A 382 -17.38 -3.32 1.85
CA LEU A 382 -17.35 -2.27 2.87
C LEU A 382 -17.70 -0.89 2.32
N ARG A 383 -17.32 -0.59 1.07
CA ARG A 383 -17.73 0.64 0.39
C ARG A 383 -19.22 0.67 0.10
N ALA A 384 -19.81 -0.47 -0.29
CA ALA A 384 -21.25 -0.56 -0.48
C ALA A 384 -22.00 -0.29 0.82
N ASP A 385 -21.54 -0.87 1.94
CA ASP A 385 -22.10 -0.59 3.27
C ASP A 385 -21.96 0.91 3.62
N TRP A 386 -20.79 1.49 3.36
CA TRP A 386 -20.55 2.91 3.62
C TRP A 386 -21.45 3.81 2.78
N THR A 387 -21.62 3.52 1.49
CA THR A 387 -22.50 4.29 0.60
C THR A 387 -23.95 4.25 1.09
N ALA A 388 -24.42 3.10 1.58
CA ALA A 388 -25.75 2.99 2.18
C ALA A 388 -25.88 3.85 3.45
N VAL A 389 -24.85 3.87 4.31
CA VAL A 389 -24.82 4.74 5.49
C VAL A 389 -24.78 6.21 5.10
N GLN A 390 -24.00 6.60 4.09
CA GLN A 390 -23.93 7.98 3.61
C GLN A 390 -25.28 8.47 3.09
N ALA A 391 -26.00 7.65 2.32
CA ALA A 391 -27.35 7.99 1.88
C ALA A 391 -28.28 8.25 3.08
N HIS A 392 -28.24 7.36 4.08
CA HIS A 392 -29.02 7.53 5.31
C HIS A 392 -28.64 8.78 6.10
N VAL A 393 -27.34 9.10 6.19
CA VAL A 393 -26.82 10.33 6.81
C VAL A 393 -27.35 11.56 6.09
N VAL A 394 -27.38 11.57 4.76
CA VAL A 394 -27.92 12.69 3.98
C VAL A 394 -29.41 12.89 4.25
N ASP A 395 -30.20 11.80 4.29
CA ASP A 395 -31.64 11.87 4.58
C ASP A 395 -31.90 12.46 5.97
N LEU A 396 -31.18 11.96 6.99
CA LEU A 396 -31.29 12.47 8.38
C LEU A 396 -30.94 13.96 8.48
N ARG A 397 -29.93 14.42 7.72
CA ARG A 397 -29.58 15.85 7.69
C ARG A 397 -30.66 16.70 7.04
N GLN A 398 -31.31 16.21 5.99
CA GLN A 398 -32.43 16.92 5.36
C GLN A 398 -33.63 17.04 6.31
N GLU A 399 -33.83 16.04 7.17
CA GLU A 399 -34.82 16.07 8.26
C GLU A 399 -34.40 16.93 9.47
N GLY A 400 -33.17 17.48 9.48
CA GLY A 400 -32.63 18.28 10.58
C GLY A 400 -32.10 17.45 11.77
N LYS A 401 -32.01 16.12 11.64
CA LYS A 401 -31.56 15.18 12.68
C LYS A 401 -30.05 14.98 12.67
N ASN A 402 -29.29 16.05 12.91
CA ASN A 402 -27.83 16.02 12.81
C ASN A 402 -27.15 15.07 13.83
N ASP A 403 -27.72 14.91 15.03
CA ASP A 403 -27.16 14.01 16.04
C ASP A 403 -27.31 12.52 15.64
N GLU A 404 -28.46 12.15 15.06
CA GLU A 404 -28.69 10.81 14.51
C GLU A 404 -27.77 10.54 13.31
N ALA A 405 -27.57 11.54 12.46
CA ALA A 405 -26.64 11.44 11.32
C ALA A 405 -25.19 11.20 11.80
N LEU A 406 -24.75 11.93 12.83
CA LEU A 406 -23.45 11.72 13.45
C LEU A 406 -23.33 10.34 14.10
N ALA A 407 -24.38 9.87 14.78
CA ALA A 407 -24.41 8.53 15.38
C ALA A 407 -24.28 7.43 14.32
N ALA A 408 -25.03 7.52 13.21
CA ALA A 408 -24.96 6.55 12.12
C ALA A 408 -23.55 6.44 11.49
N ALA A 409 -22.87 7.58 11.31
CA ALA A 409 -21.50 7.60 10.80
C ALA A 409 -20.50 7.00 11.82
N LYS A 410 -20.65 7.31 13.12
CA LYS A 410 -19.83 6.72 14.20
C LYS A 410 -20.05 5.21 14.33
N ASP A 411 -21.27 4.73 14.22
CA ASP A 411 -21.59 3.30 14.26
C ASP A 411 -20.97 2.54 13.08
N PHE A 412 -20.89 3.16 11.90
CA PHE A 412 -20.11 2.59 10.80
C PHE A 412 -18.61 2.55 11.10
N HIS A 413 -18.04 3.64 11.65
CA HIS A 413 -16.63 3.67 12.02
C HIS A 413 -16.28 2.60 13.07
N HIS A 414 -17.11 2.44 14.11
CA HIS A 414 -16.96 1.38 15.11
C HIS A 414 -16.98 -0.02 14.47
N ARG A 415 -17.94 -0.29 13.58
CA ARG A 415 -17.98 -1.55 12.81
C ARG A 415 -16.71 -1.74 11.98
N LEU A 416 -16.23 -0.69 11.32
CA LEU A 416 -14.99 -0.74 10.53
C LEU A 416 -13.77 -1.12 11.39
N CYS A 417 -13.71 -0.62 12.63
CA CYS A 417 -12.64 -0.88 13.60
C CYS A 417 -12.71 -2.26 14.29
N THR A 418 -13.80 -3.00 14.06
CA THR A 418 -14.02 -4.34 14.66
C THR A 418 -13.99 -5.48 13.66
N ILE A 419 -14.04 -5.20 12.35
CA ILE A 419 -13.88 -6.21 11.28
C ILE A 419 -12.54 -6.91 11.39
N ARG A 420 -12.54 -8.23 11.19
CA ARG A 420 -11.38 -9.11 11.23
C ARG A 420 -11.11 -9.69 9.85
N VAL A 421 -9.85 -9.67 9.45
CA VAL A 421 -9.37 -10.19 8.16
C VAL A 421 -8.38 -11.32 8.42
N LEU A 422 -8.57 -12.47 7.79
CA LEU A 422 -7.69 -13.63 7.89
C LEU A 422 -6.98 -13.90 6.57
N ASP A 423 -5.66 -14.06 6.63
CA ASP A 423 -4.87 -14.73 5.60
C ASP A 423 -4.34 -16.07 6.13
N PRO A 424 -4.94 -17.20 5.73
CA PRO A 424 -4.58 -18.54 6.20
C PRO A 424 -3.31 -19.10 5.53
N ALA A 425 -2.59 -18.30 4.74
CA ALA A 425 -1.29 -18.65 4.18
C ALA A 425 -0.48 -17.36 3.99
N CYS A 426 -0.31 -16.61 5.08
CA CYS A 426 0.01 -15.19 4.99
C CYS A 426 1.42 -14.88 4.48
N GLY A 427 2.33 -15.86 4.52
CA GLY A 427 3.73 -15.63 4.21
C GLY A 427 4.25 -14.46 5.04
N THR A 428 4.76 -13.46 4.35
CA THR A 428 5.35 -12.25 4.93
C THR A 428 4.34 -11.12 5.11
N GLY A 429 3.04 -11.41 4.99
CA GLY A 429 1.94 -10.51 5.39
C GLY A 429 1.43 -9.55 4.31
N ASN A 430 1.74 -9.77 3.03
CA ASN A 430 1.43 -8.77 1.98
C ASN A 430 -0.07 -8.50 1.79
N PHE A 431 -0.90 -9.55 1.74
CA PHE A 431 -2.36 -9.38 1.61
C PHE A 431 -2.96 -8.66 2.81
N LEU A 432 -2.52 -9.03 4.03
CA LEU A 432 -2.96 -8.38 5.26
C LEU A 432 -2.54 -6.91 5.31
N TYR A 433 -1.31 -6.59 4.87
CA TYR A 433 -0.84 -5.21 4.76
C TYR A 433 -1.67 -4.37 3.80
N VAL A 434 -1.93 -4.87 2.60
CA VAL A 434 -2.75 -4.15 1.61
C VAL A 434 -4.18 -3.98 2.11
N ALA A 435 -4.75 -5.00 2.76
CA ALA A 435 -6.07 -4.91 3.39
C ALA A 435 -6.10 -3.83 4.47
N LEU A 436 -5.10 -3.81 5.37
CA LEU A 436 -4.94 -2.77 6.39
C LEU A 436 -4.87 -1.37 5.78
N GLU A 437 -4.04 -1.17 4.76
CA GLU A 437 -3.86 0.13 4.12
C GLU A 437 -5.16 0.62 3.43
N LEU A 438 -5.87 -0.27 2.73
CA LEU A 438 -7.12 0.10 2.07
C LEU A 438 -8.26 0.34 3.06
N MET A 439 -8.35 -0.44 4.14
CA MET A 439 -9.29 -0.19 5.23
C MET A 439 -8.98 1.14 5.95
N LYS A 440 -7.70 1.48 6.12
CA LYS A 440 -7.27 2.78 6.63
C LYS A 440 -7.66 3.95 5.74
N LYS A 441 -7.57 3.78 4.41
CA LYS A 441 -8.06 4.80 3.46
C LYS A 441 -9.56 5.01 3.61
N LEU A 442 -10.34 3.93 3.68
CA LEU A 442 -11.79 4.02 3.92
C LEU A 442 -12.09 4.69 5.27
N GLU A 443 -11.38 4.31 6.33
CA GLU A 443 -11.51 4.94 7.65
C GLU A 443 -11.28 6.46 7.57
N GLY A 444 -10.27 6.90 6.82
CA GLY A 444 -9.98 8.32 6.61
C GLY A 444 -11.09 9.08 5.88
N GLU A 445 -11.89 8.41 5.03
CA GLU A 445 -13.09 9.00 4.40
C GLU A 445 -14.23 9.11 5.41
N VAL A 446 -14.44 8.08 6.23
CA VAL A 446 -15.47 8.05 7.28
C VAL A 446 -15.21 9.11 8.36
N LEU A 447 -13.96 9.22 8.82
CA LEU A 447 -13.57 10.20 9.83
C LEU A 447 -13.74 11.65 9.34
N GLU A 448 -13.54 11.89 8.05
CA GLU A 448 -13.77 13.20 7.44
C GLU A 448 -15.26 13.56 7.41
N GLU A 449 -16.14 12.60 7.08
CA GLU A 449 -17.59 12.82 7.18
C GLU A 449 -17.99 13.11 8.64
N ILE A 450 -17.48 12.33 9.61
CA ILE A 450 -17.72 12.55 11.04
C ILE A 450 -17.26 13.95 11.49
N GLU A 451 -16.07 14.39 11.06
CA GLU A 451 -15.54 15.72 11.37
C GLU A 451 -16.42 16.83 10.78
N GLN A 452 -16.93 16.64 9.55
CA GLN A 452 -17.85 17.57 8.91
C GLN A 452 -19.21 17.65 9.64
N LEU A 453 -19.67 16.56 10.23
CA LEU A 453 -20.92 16.50 11.00
C LEU A 453 -20.77 17.08 12.42
N GLY A 454 -19.57 17.01 13.03
CA GLY A 454 -19.33 17.31 14.45
C GLY A 454 -18.59 18.62 14.78
N GLU A 455 -18.38 19.50 13.78
CA GLU A 455 -17.79 20.86 13.75
C GLU A 455 -16.56 21.26 14.59
N GLN A 456 -16.13 20.53 15.63
CA GLN A 456 -14.84 20.72 16.31
C GLN A 456 -14.50 19.63 17.36
N GLN A 457 -15.47 18.83 17.81
CA GLN A 457 -15.28 17.82 18.88
C GLN A 457 -15.04 16.39 18.37
N GLY A 458 -15.22 16.14 17.06
CA GLY A 458 -15.14 14.79 16.47
C GLY A 458 -13.77 14.11 16.59
N ARG A 459 -12.67 14.88 16.63
CA ARG A 459 -11.30 14.33 16.72
C ARG A 459 -10.94 13.79 18.10
N LEU A 460 -11.32 14.48 19.18
CA LEU A 460 -10.99 14.10 20.56
C LEU A 460 -11.82 12.91 21.05
N ALA A 461 -13.07 12.78 20.58
CA ALA A 461 -13.98 11.70 21.01
C ALA A 461 -13.63 10.32 20.43
N MET A 462 -12.80 10.27 19.38
CA MET A 462 -12.37 9.03 18.70
C MET A 462 -10.94 8.63 19.07
N GLU A 463 -10.30 9.32 20.02
CA GLU A 463 -8.96 9.00 20.50
C GLU A 463 -8.96 7.59 21.14
N GLY A 464 -8.62 6.58 20.35
CA GLY A 464 -8.41 5.20 20.79
C GLY A 464 -9.10 4.14 19.93
N GLU A 465 -10.14 4.51 19.17
CA GLU A 465 -10.80 3.59 18.24
C GLU A 465 -10.34 3.87 16.82
N THR A 466 -9.61 2.93 16.25
CA THR A 466 -9.12 3.07 14.89
C THR A 466 -8.84 1.71 14.27
N VAL A 467 -8.87 1.63 12.94
CA VAL A 467 -8.44 0.42 12.23
C VAL A 467 -7.01 0.10 12.63
N ASN A 468 -6.69 -1.13 13.03
CA ASN A 468 -5.38 -1.41 13.59
C ASN A 468 -4.93 -2.87 13.40
N PRO A 469 -3.62 -3.17 13.61
CA PRO A 469 -3.08 -4.51 13.34
C PRO A 469 -3.77 -5.68 14.06
N ARG A 470 -4.43 -5.46 15.21
CA ARG A 470 -5.17 -6.54 15.93
C ARG A 470 -6.35 -7.12 15.13
N GLN A 471 -6.81 -6.43 14.07
CA GLN A 471 -7.86 -6.91 13.18
C GLN A 471 -7.35 -7.92 12.13
N PHE A 472 -6.04 -8.03 11.95
CA PHE A 472 -5.44 -8.79 10.85
C PHE A 472 -4.75 -10.04 11.38
N TYR A 473 -5.27 -11.20 10.96
CA TYR A 473 -4.86 -12.53 11.40
C TYR A 473 -4.12 -13.25 10.28
N GLY A 474 -3.04 -13.94 10.62
CA GLY A 474 -2.21 -14.65 9.66
C GLY A 474 -1.84 -16.04 10.18
N LEU A 475 -1.94 -17.06 9.33
CA LEU A 475 -1.42 -18.39 9.62
C LEU A 475 -0.27 -18.69 8.65
N GLU A 476 0.87 -19.10 9.19
CA GLU A 476 2.07 -19.37 8.40
C GLU A 476 2.86 -20.56 8.95
N LEU A 477 3.35 -21.41 8.03
CA LEU A 477 4.13 -22.61 8.35
C LEU A 477 5.64 -22.32 8.46
N ASN A 478 6.15 -21.30 7.78
CA ASN A 478 7.53 -20.86 7.89
C ASN A 478 7.69 -19.98 9.14
N PRO A 479 8.38 -20.46 10.21
CA PRO A 479 8.52 -19.70 11.44
C PRO A 479 9.30 -18.38 11.26
N ARG A 480 10.06 -18.24 10.17
CA ARG A 480 10.79 -17.01 9.85
C ARG A 480 9.87 -15.92 9.30
N ALA A 481 8.81 -16.28 8.60
CA ALA A 481 7.90 -15.33 7.96
C ALA A 481 6.88 -14.72 8.95
N VAL A 482 6.56 -15.44 10.04
CA VAL A 482 5.68 -14.98 11.12
C VAL A 482 6.08 -13.62 11.72
N PRO A 483 7.31 -13.43 12.26
CA PRO A 483 7.71 -12.13 12.80
C PRO A 483 7.79 -11.04 11.72
N ILE A 484 8.06 -11.41 10.45
CA ILE A 484 8.08 -10.47 9.33
C ILE A 484 6.68 -9.95 9.05
N ALA A 485 5.69 -10.83 8.94
CA ALA A 485 4.31 -10.44 8.68
C ALA A 485 3.75 -9.53 9.79
N ASP A 486 4.05 -9.84 11.05
CA ASP A 486 3.67 -8.99 12.19
C ASP A 486 4.29 -7.59 12.07
N LEU A 487 5.58 -7.53 11.76
CA LEU A 487 6.33 -6.29 11.57
C LEU A 487 5.77 -5.45 10.41
N VAL A 488 5.46 -6.10 9.29
CA VAL A 488 4.92 -5.46 8.08
C VAL A 488 3.61 -4.75 8.37
N LEU A 489 2.71 -5.37 9.15
CA LEU A 489 1.46 -4.75 9.57
C LEU A 489 1.68 -3.53 10.47
N TRP A 490 2.56 -3.65 11.47
CA TRP A 490 2.90 -2.53 12.35
C TRP A 490 3.48 -1.36 11.60
N ILE A 491 4.42 -1.64 10.70
CA ILE A 491 5.02 -0.61 9.89
C ILE A 491 3.97 0.12 9.05
N GLY A 492 3.06 -0.62 8.39
CA GLY A 492 1.98 -0.01 7.61
C GLY A 492 1.09 0.88 8.45
N TYR A 493 0.70 0.40 9.62
CA TYR A 493 -0.07 1.16 10.59
C TYR A 493 0.66 2.44 11.03
N LEU A 494 1.93 2.34 11.42
CA LEU A 494 2.73 3.47 11.91
C LEU A 494 2.96 4.52 10.82
N LYS A 495 3.27 4.10 9.58
CA LYS A 495 3.36 5.00 8.42
C LYS A 495 2.09 5.81 8.26
N TRP A 496 0.92 5.17 8.38
CA TRP A 496 -0.36 5.87 8.29
C TRP A 496 -0.57 6.85 9.45
N GLN A 497 -0.33 6.41 10.69
CA GLN A 497 -0.48 7.26 11.88
C GLN A 497 0.44 8.48 11.83
N LEU A 498 1.70 8.31 11.43
CA LEU A 498 2.65 9.41 11.26
C LEU A 498 2.19 10.42 10.21
N ARG A 499 1.67 9.94 9.07
CA ARG A 499 1.16 10.79 7.98
C ARG A 499 -0.13 11.54 8.35
N THR A 500 -0.93 11.05 9.30
CA THR A 500 -2.26 11.61 9.59
C THR A 500 -2.34 12.37 10.90
N MET A 501 -1.65 11.89 11.94
CA MET A 501 -1.70 12.42 13.31
C MET A 501 -0.33 12.89 13.84
N GLY A 502 0.76 12.54 13.15
CA GLY A 502 2.12 12.89 13.55
C GLY A 502 2.66 12.03 14.70
N LEU A 503 3.92 12.27 15.08
CA LEU A 503 4.66 11.44 16.06
C LEU A 503 4.04 11.46 17.47
N ALA A 504 3.42 12.58 17.86
CA ALA A 504 2.85 12.75 19.21
C ALA A 504 1.69 11.79 19.49
N ALA A 505 0.95 11.34 18.47
CA ALA A 505 -0.21 10.47 18.62
C ALA A 505 0.14 8.97 18.77
N ILE A 506 1.40 8.59 18.61
CA ILE A 506 1.82 7.18 18.73
C ILE A 506 1.94 6.81 20.21
N SER A 507 1.11 5.88 20.67
CA SER A 507 1.20 5.31 22.02
C SER A 507 2.43 4.43 22.19
N GLU A 508 2.94 4.35 23.43
CA GLU A 508 3.96 3.36 23.79
C GLU A 508 3.34 2.12 24.45
N PRO A 509 3.82 0.90 24.12
CA PRO A 509 4.91 0.61 23.18
C PRO A 509 4.53 0.82 21.71
N VAL A 510 5.49 1.19 20.85
CA VAL A 510 5.27 1.45 19.42
C VAL A 510 4.83 0.18 18.66
N LEU A 511 5.32 -0.99 19.08
CA LEU A 511 4.93 -2.31 18.57
C LEU A 511 4.23 -3.12 19.68
N HIS A 512 3.04 -3.64 19.40
CA HIS A 512 2.34 -4.56 20.30
C HIS A 512 2.37 -6.00 19.75
N ALA A 513 2.62 -6.97 20.62
CA ALA A 513 2.59 -8.39 20.29
C ALA A 513 1.17 -8.96 20.49
N TYR A 514 0.25 -8.69 19.55
CA TYR A 514 -1.15 -9.16 19.66
C TYR A 514 -1.31 -10.68 19.48
N GLY A 515 -0.32 -11.36 18.84
CA GLY A 515 -0.40 -12.79 18.57
C GLY A 515 -1.43 -13.17 17.50
N THR A 516 -1.74 -12.24 16.59
CA THR A 516 -2.66 -12.45 15.47
C THR A 516 -2.00 -13.19 14.30
N ILE A 517 -0.67 -13.04 14.13
CA ILE A 517 0.12 -13.86 13.21
C ILE A 517 0.66 -15.07 13.97
N ARG A 518 0.34 -16.29 13.50
CA ARG A 518 0.63 -17.54 14.20
C ARG A 518 1.44 -18.49 13.33
N HIS A 519 2.47 -19.08 13.94
CA HIS A 519 3.16 -20.23 13.37
C HIS A 519 2.26 -21.46 13.49
N GLN A 520 1.47 -21.73 12.45
CA GLN A 520 0.40 -22.72 12.46
C GLN A 520 0.16 -23.26 11.05
N ASP A 521 -0.07 -24.57 10.95
CA ASP A 521 -0.63 -25.18 9.74
C ASP A 521 -2.12 -24.82 9.63
N ALA A 522 -2.48 -24.16 8.52
CA ALA A 522 -3.84 -23.70 8.31
C ALA A 522 -4.81 -24.80 7.88
N ILE A 523 -4.35 -25.92 7.33
CA ILE A 523 -5.27 -26.97 6.83
C ILE A 523 -5.24 -28.22 7.68
N LEU A 524 -4.16 -28.51 8.40
CA LEU A 524 -4.00 -29.74 9.17
C LEU A 524 -3.63 -29.48 10.63
N ALA A 525 -4.49 -29.91 11.55
CA ALA A 525 -4.15 -30.07 12.96
C ALA A 525 -4.00 -31.55 13.32
N SER A 526 -3.13 -31.85 14.27
CA SER A 526 -2.96 -33.21 14.80
C SER A 526 -2.66 -33.15 16.29
N GLU A 527 -2.99 -34.21 17.04
CA GLU A 527 -2.67 -34.29 18.46
C GLU A 527 -1.17 -34.44 18.71
N LYS A 528 -0.51 -35.22 17.85
CA LYS A 528 0.91 -35.47 17.95
C LYS A 528 1.50 -35.73 16.57
N LYS A 529 2.52 -34.92 16.22
CA LYS A 529 3.45 -35.20 15.14
C LYS A 529 4.59 -36.04 15.71
N SER A 530 4.74 -37.28 15.25
CA SER A 530 5.77 -38.21 15.74
C SER A 530 6.69 -38.63 14.60
N LEU A 531 8.00 -38.62 14.87
CA LEU A 531 8.99 -39.13 13.96
C LEU A 531 8.74 -40.62 13.71
N VAL A 532 8.72 -41.04 12.45
CA VAL A 532 8.59 -42.46 12.09
C VAL A 532 9.96 -43.10 12.28
N LEU A 533 10.01 -44.17 13.07
CA LEU A 533 11.24 -44.91 13.36
C LEU A 533 11.19 -46.28 12.65
N ASP A 534 12.34 -46.75 12.17
CA ASP A 534 12.52 -48.11 11.66
C ASP A 534 12.53 -49.13 12.81
N ASP A 535 12.56 -50.43 12.50
CA ASP A 535 12.59 -51.51 13.50
C ASP A 535 13.81 -51.46 14.43
N ARG A 536 14.81 -50.60 14.13
CA ARG A 536 16.02 -50.38 14.92
C ARG A 536 15.98 -49.06 15.70
N GLY A 537 14.84 -48.37 15.72
CA GLY A 537 14.65 -47.10 16.42
C GLY A 537 15.29 -45.89 15.74
N ARG A 538 15.71 -46.00 14.48
CA ARG A 538 16.32 -44.88 13.73
C ARG A 538 15.27 -44.16 12.89
N PRO A 539 15.40 -42.84 12.67
CA PRO A 539 14.46 -42.09 11.84
C PRO A 539 14.35 -42.67 10.43
N VAL A 540 13.12 -42.93 9.98
CA VAL A 540 12.86 -43.29 8.58
C VAL A 540 13.00 -42.01 7.75
N THR A 541 13.98 -42.03 6.85
CA THR A 541 14.28 -40.89 5.98
C THR A 541 13.93 -41.18 4.53
N VAL A 542 13.52 -40.15 3.80
CA VAL A 542 13.25 -40.18 2.36
C VAL A 542 14.04 -39.08 1.67
N TRP A 543 14.30 -39.23 0.37
CA TRP A 543 14.94 -38.16 -0.41
C TRP A 543 14.11 -36.86 -0.36
N ASP A 544 14.78 -35.72 -0.27
CA ASP A 544 14.16 -34.39 -0.07
C ASP A 544 13.26 -33.90 -1.23
N GLY A 545 13.16 -34.65 -2.33
CA GLY A 545 12.29 -34.36 -3.46
C GLY A 545 12.81 -33.28 -4.41
N VAL A 546 13.98 -32.69 -4.12
CA VAL A 546 14.49 -31.47 -4.81
C VAL A 546 15.96 -31.61 -5.21
N THR A 547 16.82 -32.09 -4.32
CA THR A 547 18.27 -32.08 -4.52
C THR A 547 18.70 -33.22 -5.44
N HIS A 548 19.28 -32.87 -6.59
CA HIS A 548 19.81 -33.83 -7.55
C HIS A 548 21.32 -33.70 -7.65
N LYS A 549 21.98 -34.81 -7.92
CA LYS A 549 23.38 -34.85 -8.34
C LYS A 549 23.49 -35.33 -9.77
N ILE A 550 24.55 -34.91 -10.45
CA ILE A 550 24.86 -35.42 -11.78
C ILE A 550 25.37 -36.86 -11.61
N HIS A 551 24.71 -37.81 -12.25
CA HIS A 551 25.13 -39.20 -12.23
C HIS A 551 26.50 -39.32 -12.93
N PRO A 552 27.52 -39.92 -12.29
CA PRO A 552 28.89 -39.89 -12.76
C PRO A 552 29.07 -40.50 -14.16
N THR A 553 28.30 -41.55 -14.48
CA THR A 553 28.35 -42.23 -15.78
C THR A 553 27.41 -41.65 -16.84
N THR A 554 26.14 -41.44 -16.51
CA THR A 554 25.11 -41.06 -17.50
C THR A 554 24.99 -39.55 -17.70
N ARG A 555 25.65 -38.75 -16.84
CA ARG A 555 25.53 -37.28 -16.76
C ARG A 555 24.09 -36.76 -16.59
N LYS A 556 23.12 -37.64 -16.28
CA LYS A 556 21.73 -37.25 -15.98
C LYS A 556 21.61 -36.79 -14.54
N LEU A 557 20.69 -35.87 -14.28
CA LEU A 557 20.33 -35.50 -12.91
C LEU A 557 19.58 -36.67 -12.26
N VAL A 558 20.10 -37.15 -11.14
CA VAL A 558 19.47 -38.19 -10.31
C VAL A 558 19.31 -37.69 -8.88
N PRO A 559 18.30 -38.15 -8.13
CA PRO A 559 18.14 -37.85 -6.71
C PRO A 559 19.44 -37.98 -5.93
N ASP A 560 19.79 -36.94 -5.20
CA ASP A 560 20.93 -36.99 -4.30
C ASP A 560 20.57 -37.77 -3.03
N GLN A 561 21.07 -39.01 -2.95
CA GLN A 561 20.84 -39.91 -1.83
C GLN A 561 21.34 -39.39 -0.48
N THR A 562 22.23 -38.39 -0.46
CA THR A 562 22.72 -37.73 0.76
C THR A 562 21.74 -36.68 1.28
N ALA A 563 20.86 -36.16 0.42
CA ALA A 563 19.84 -35.19 0.78
C ALA A 563 18.57 -35.92 1.24
N GLN A 564 18.54 -36.33 2.51
CA GLN A 564 17.40 -37.02 3.08
C GLN A 564 16.68 -36.18 4.15
N ILE A 565 15.36 -36.32 4.19
CA ILE A 565 14.47 -35.70 5.16
C ILE A 565 13.76 -36.78 5.98
N GLU A 566 13.51 -36.46 7.24
CA GLU A 566 12.79 -37.31 8.17
C GLU A 566 11.30 -37.46 7.81
N THR A 567 10.75 -38.65 8.04
CA THR A 567 9.33 -38.95 7.82
C THR A 567 8.56 -38.85 9.13
N TYR A 568 7.36 -38.26 9.09
CA TYR A 568 6.51 -38.04 10.26
C TYR A 568 5.14 -38.70 10.11
N SER A 569 4.58 -39.13 11.23
CA SER A 569 3.19 -39.58 11.35
C SER A 569 2.39 -38.60 12.20
N TYR A 570 1.07 -38.52 11.92
CA TYR A 570 0.17 -37.55 12.53
C TYR A 570 -0.99 -38.30 13.21
N ARG A 571 -1.08 -38.19 14.53
CA ARG A 571 -2.15 -38.83 15.31
C ARG A 571 -3.41 -37.95 15.34
N ASN A 572 -4.57 -38.58 15.13
CA ASN A 572 -5.89 -37.95 15.09
C ASN A 572 -5.90 -36.66 14.21
N PRO A 573 -5.56 -36.79 12.92
CA PRO A 573 -5.51 -35.65 12.02
C PRO A 573 -6.92 -35.11 11.79
N ARG A 574 -7.05 -33.79 11.86
CA ARG A 574 -8.32 -33.09 11.66
C ARG A 574 -8.07 -31.75 10.97
N PRO A 575 -9.09 -31.17 10.34
CA PRO A 575 -8.98 -29.84 9.77
C PRO A 575 -8.59 -28.80 10.85
N ALA A 576 -7.61 -27.95 10.55
CA ALA A 576 -7.12 -26.98 11.54
C ALA A 576 -8.15 -25.87 11.82
N LYS A 577 -8.21 -25.39 13.07
CA LYS A 577 -9.13 -24.31 13.47
C LYS A 577 -8.57 -22.96 13.01
N TRP A 578 -9.40 -22.18 12.31
CA TRP A 578 -9.09 -20.80 11.95
C TRP A 578 -9.58 -19.83 13.03
N PRO A 579 -8.92 -18.68 13.22
CA PRO A 579 -9.51 -17.60 14.00
C PRO A 579 -10.75 -17.06 13.28
N ASP A 580 -11.72 -16.61 14.07
CA ASP A 580 -12.93 -15.97 13.56
C ASP A 580 -12.56 -14.73 12.72
N ALA A 581 -13.12 -14.62 11.53
CA ALA A 581 -12.86 -13.51 10.63
C ALA A 581 -14.04 -13.27 9.68
N GLU A 582 -14.40 -12.01 9.48
CA GLU A 582 -15.45 -11.63 8.54
C GLU A 582 -14.98 -11.75 7.08
N PHE A 583 -13.69 -11.52 6.81
CA PHE A 583 -13.13 -11.68 5.46
C PHE A 583 -11.90 -12.58 5.46
N ILE A 584 -11.78 -13.41 4.43
CA ILE A 584 -10.66 -14.33 4.26
C ILE A 584 -9.99 -14.06 2.91
N VAL A 585 -8.71 -13.73 2.89
CA VAL A 585 -8.00 -13.40 1.65
C VAL A 585 -6.56 -13.93 1.66
N GLY A 586 -6.04 -14.37 0.53
CA GLY A 586 -4.63 -14.78 0.48
C GLY A 586 -4.21 -15.49 -0.80
N ASN A 587 -2.99 -16.01 -0.76
CA ASN A 587 -2.38 -16.79 -1.84
C ASN A 587 -1.85 -18.13 -1.30
N PRO A 588 -2.73 -19.14 -1.11
CA PRO A 588 -2.30 -20.43 -0.57
C PRO A 588 -1.40 -21.19 -1.57
N PRO A 589 -0.58 -22.13 -1.08
CA PRO A 589 0.44 -22.80 -1.90
C PRO A 589 -0.16 -23.74 -2.96
N PHE A 590 0.44 -23.73 -4.16
CA PHE A 590 0.06 -24.61 -5.28
C PHE A 590 0.95 -25.85 -5.34
N VAL A 591 0.33 -27.02 -5.13
CA VAL A 591 1.02 -28.31 -5.29
C VAL A 591 0.05 -29.29 -5.94
N GLY A 592 0.28 -29.55 -7.23
CA GLY A 592 -0.49 -30.54 -7.97
C GLY A 592 -0.36 -31.93 -7.35
N ASN A 593 -1.42 -32.74 -7.47
CA ASN A 593 -1.58 -34.03 -6.81
C ASN A 593 -0.38 -34.99 -6.92
N LYS A 594 0.22 -35.12 -8.11
CA LYS A 594 1.39 -35.99 -8.37
C LYS A 594 2.64 -35.58 -7.57
N LEU A 595 2.68 -34.34 -7.10
CA LEU A 595 3.80 -33.76 -6.38
C LEU A 595 3.57 -33.67 -4.86
N LEU A 596 2.34 -33.86 -4.38
CA LEU A 596 1.97 -33.71 -2.96
C LEU A 596 2.88 -34.55 -2.06
N ARG A 597 2.93 -35.86 -2.26
CA ARG A 597 3.74 -36.77 -1.43
C ARG A 597 5.23 -36.49 -1.56
N ARG A 598 5.68 -36.05 -2.74
CA ARG A 598 7.07 -35.70 -2.99
C ARG A 598 7.50 -34.44 -2.24
N ARG A 599 6.60 -33.46 -2.09
CA ARG A 599 6.90 -32.17 -1.44
C ARG A 599 6.59 -32.13 0.05
N LEU A 600 5.51 -32.78 0.48
CA LEU A 600 5.00 -32.71 1.85
C LEU A 600 5.27 -33.98 2.67
N GLY A 601 5.72 -35.05 2.01
CA GLY A 601 5.91 -36.35 2.62
C GLY A 601 4.62 -37.16 2.72
N SER A 602 4.74 -38.49 2.62
CA SER A 602 3.57 -39.39 2.61
C SER A 602 2.72 -39.28 3.88
N GLY A 603 3.35 -39.19 5.05
CA GLY A 603 2.59 -39.15 6.31
C GLY A 603 1.75 -37.88 6.49
N TYR A 604 2.22 -36.72 5.99
CA TYR A 604 1.40 -35.50 5.98
C TYR A 604 0.22 -35.63 5.03
N VAL A 605 0.45 -36.16 3.82
CA VAL A 605 -0.61 -36.34 2.83
C VAL A 605 -1.67 -37.34 3.30
N ASP A 606 -1.25 -38.44 3.94
CA ASP A 606 -2.19 -39.42 4.52
C ASP A 606 -3.04 -38.79 5.64
N ALA A 607 -2.42 -37.93 6.45
CA ALA A 607 -3.11 -37.19 7.50
C ALA A 607 -4.10 -36.18 6.92
N LEU A 608 -3.70 -35.47 5.86
CA LEU A 608 -4.54 -34.52 5.16
C LEU A 608 -5.76 -35.21 4.54
N PHE A 609 -5.59 -36.34 3.87
CA PHE A 609 -6.71 -37.10 3.29
C PHE A 609 -7.67 -37.63 4.36
N LYS A 610 -7.15 -38.06 5.52
CA LYS A 610 -7.98 -38.47 6.66
C LYS A 610 -8.75 -37.30 7.28
N ALA A 611 -8.14 -36.11 7.31
CA ALA A 611 -8.78 -34.90 7.85
C ALA A 611 -9.92 -34.40 6.94
N TYR A 612 -9.85 -34.66 5.63
CA TYR A 612 -10.83 -34.21 4.64
C TYR A 612 -11.38 -35.37 3.81
N PRO A 613 -12.13 -36.31 4.42
CA PRO A 613 -12.56 -37.54 3.74
C PRO A 613 -13.52 -37.29 2.56
N ASN A 614 -14.18 -36.12 2.53
CA ASN A 614 -15.14 -35.75 1.49
C ASN A 614 -14.48 -35.12 0.26
N LEU A 615 -13.18 -34.83 0.29
CA LEU A 615 -12.43 -34.25 -0.82
C LEU A 615 -11.68 -35.33 -1.59
N PRO A 616 -11.76 -35.36 -2.94
CA PRO A 616 -10.96 -36.28 -3.74
C PRO A 616 -9.45 -36.15 -3.50
N ASN A 617 -8.76 -37.28 -3.39
CA ASN A 617 -7.30 -37.34 -3.22
C ASN A 617 -6.49 -36.84 -4.45
N SER A 618 -7.18 -36.54 -5.55
CA SER A 618 -6.59 -36.06 -6.80
C SER A 618 -6.51 -34.53 -6.89
N LEU A 619 -6.96 -33.79 -5.88
CA LEU A 619 -7.01 -32.34 -5.89
C LEU A 619 -5.63 -31.68 -5.69
N ASP A 620 -5.51 -30.43 -6.13
CA ASP A 620 -4.38 -29.57 -5.78
C ASP A 620 -4.47 -29.15 -4.31
N LEU A 621 -3.31 -28.96 -3.67
CA LEU A 621 -3.19 -28.53 -2.28
C LEU A 621 -4.00 -27.26 -1.94
N VAL A 622 -4.07 -26.30 -2.86
CA VAL A 622 -4.84 -25.04 -2.63
C VAL A 622 -6.33 -25.30 -2.38
N THR A 623 -6.88 -26.43 -2.87
CA THR A 623 -8.31 -26.75 -2.76
C THR A 623 -8.76 -26.95 -1.31
N TYR A 624 -7.85 -27.36 -0.42
CA TYR A 624 -8.17 -27.53 1.00
C TYR A 624 -8.45 -26.18 1.69
N TRP A 625 -7.77 -25.11 1.30
CA TRP A 625 -8.09 -23.75 1.76
C TRP A 625 -9.44 -23.28 1.22
N TRP A 626 -9.71 -23.53 -0.07
CA TRP A 626 -11.00 -23.21 -0.70
C TRP A 626 -12.16 -23.90 0.00
N ALA A 627 -12.06 -25.21 0.25
CA ALA A 627 -13.09 -25.96 0.95
C ALA A 627 -13.36 -25.35 2.33
N ARG A 628 -12.31 -25.03 3.09
CA ARG A 628 -12.46 -24.43 4.41
C ARG A 628 -13.09 -23.04 4.40
N ALA A 629 -12.67 -22.16 3.50
CA ALA A 629 -13.25 -20.83 3.40
C ALA A 629 -14.70 -20.87 2.90
N ALA A 630 -15.02 -21.78 1.97
CA ALA A 630 -16.38 -21.98 1.47
C ALA A 630 -17.30 -22.49 2.58
N ASP A 631 -16.85 -23.45 3.41
CA ASP A 631 -17.61 -23.93 4.56
C ASP A 631 -17.96 -22.76 5.51
N LEU A 632 -16.97 -21.94 5.87
CA LEU A 632 -17.16 -20.79 6.76
C LEU A 632 -18.09 -19.71 6.21
N VAL A 633 -18.04 -19.44 4.90
CA VAL A 633 -18.97 -18.49 4.28
C VAL A 633 -20.38 -19.09 4.18
N SER A 634 -20.49 -20.37 3.86
CA SER A 634 -21.79 -21.06 3.76
C SER A 634 -22.51 -21.19 5.10
N SER A 635 -21.76 -21.29 6.21
CA SER A 635 -22.31 -21.32 7.58
C SER A 635 -22.61 -19.93 8.14
N GLY A 636 -22.24 -18.86 7.44
CA GLY A 636 -22.38 -17.47 7.89
C GLY A 636 -21.32 -17.04 8.93
N GLU A 637 -20.29 -17.85 9.17
CA GLU A 637 -19.17 -17.51 10.05
C GLU A 637 -18.20 -16.50 9.42
N ALA A 638 -18.16 -16.44 8.09
CA ALA A 638 -17.44 -15.42 7.32
C ALA A 638 -18.38 -14.75 6.30
N ARG A 639 -18.15 -13.46 6.03
CA ARG A 639 -18.92 -12.68 5.05
C ARG A 639 -18.48 -12.93 3.61
N GLY A 640 -17.19 -13.17 3.39
CA GLY A 640 -16.66 -13.40 2.05
C GLY A 640 -15.21 -13.88 2.06
N PHE A 641 -14.79 -14.52 0.95
CA PHE A 641 -13.40 -14.90 0.77
C PHE A 641 -12.92 -14.73 -0.67
N GLY A 642 -11.60 -14.59 -0.82
CA GLY A 642 -10.93 -14.52 -2.11
C GLY A 642 -9.55 -15.15 -2.05
N PHE A 643 -9.27 -16.11 -2.93
CA PHE A 643 -7.95 -16.73 -3.03
C PHE A 643 -7.39 -16.66 -4.43
N VAL A 644 -6.07 -16.50 -4.51
CA VAL A 644 -5.33 -16.87 -5.70
C VAL A 644 -5.41 -18.39 -5.88
N THR A 645 -5.61 -18.84 -7.12
CA THR A 645 -5.72 -20.27 -7.41
C THR A 645 -5.13 -20.63 -8.77
N THR A 646 -4.91 -21.92 -8.98
CA THR A 646 -4.43 -22.46 -10.25
C THR A 646 -5.55 -22.47 -11.30
N LYS A 647 -5.21 -22.21 -12.56
CA LYS A 647 -6.17 -22.31 -13.69
C LYS A 647 -6.78 -23.70 -13.83
N THR A 648 -6.11 -24.73 -13.29
CA THR A 648 -6.58 -26.12 -13.33
C THR A 648 -7.78 -26.38 -12.42
N LEU A 649 -8.04 -25.54 -11.40
CA LEU A 649 -9.22 -25.66 -10.55
C LEU A 649 -10.52 -25.27 -11.27
N THR A 650 -10.44 -24.34 -12.24
CA THR A 650 -11.58 -23.95 -13.08
C THR A 650 -11.74 -24.84 -14.31
N GLN A 651 -10.76 -25.71 -14.58
CA GLN A 651 -10.83 -26.72 -15.61
C GLN A 651 -11.47 -27.96 -15.00
N VAL A 652 -12.80 -28.04 -15.08
CA VAL A 652 -13.54 -29.28 -14.82
C VAL A 652 -12.88 -30.37 -15.64
N SER A 653 -12.14 -31.26 -14.98
CA SER A 653 -11.83 -32.54 -15.58
C SER A 653 -13.20 -33.21 -15.74
N ILE A 654 -13.68 -33.27 -16.98
CA ILE A 654 -14.79 -34.13 -17.35
C ILE A 654 -14.34 -35.55 -17.00
N VAL A 655 -14.59 -35.95 -15.76
CA VAL A 655 -14.69 -37.35 -15.40
C VAL A 655 -16.15 -37.68 -15.73
N PRO A 656 -16.41 -38.59 -16.68
CA PRO A 656 -17.78 -39.00 -16.97
C PRO A 656 -18.39 -39.54 -15.68
N SER A 657 -19.63 -39.14 -15.42
CA SER A 657 -20.59 -39.75 -14.49
C SER A 657 -20.22 -41.19 -14.07
N LEU A 658 -20.10 -41.40 -12.75
CA LEU A 658 -20.32 -42.70 -12.11
C LEU A 658 -21.46 -42.57 -11.11
#